data_AF-A0A835ILC1-F1
#
_entry.id   AF-A0A835ILC1-F1
#
_cell.length_a   1.000
_cell.length_b   1.000
_cell.length_c   1.000
_cell.angle_alpha   90.00
_cell.angle_beta   90.00
_cell.angle_gamma   90.00
#
_symmetry.space_group_name_H-M   'P 1'
#
loop_
_entity.id
_entity.type
_entity.pdbx_description
1 polymer ?
#
loop_
_entity_poly.entity_id
_entity_poly.type
_entity_poly.pdbx_seq_one_letter_code
_entity_poly.pdbx_strand_id
1 'polypeptide(L)'
;YFNSVPCMASYSFFFSFFLLSLFLLVMSCLAQIKLGTRLVAGDNQAWVSANQTFAFGFTPFNSKDQFKLAIWYAQLPGDRVIVWSANRTYLPPVSFSLTRLIRNSPVGKDATLELDTSGNLVLIDQTKVVWASNTSDEGVGTAAMSESGNLVLYNSTLHPVWQSFSHPLDTLLPGQALSVSLELTSSKLPSHGGYYTLKLLQQATSLSLGLTYNSPDSYNDSPEFYSNYSYWSGPEVSNVTGNVTALLDDNGNFGIVYGSSSEGIVYVHKNDVGNGGSSTGNKPISSSALRRLTIEANGNLRLYRWDNDVNGSQQWVPEWAAVSNPCDIAGTCGNGICNLDATKTNATCTCLPGTSQVPPGIQCSENSLVTANCDPSHGNSTSQYKITTVLQTNYYYSDLAVIANYSDISTSSRCGDACLSDCECAASVYGLQEETTYCWILSSLKFGGFQDPGSTLFVKVGKNYSSPTDTSRSRKSPKESRSTRNKVLVLPIVLCMSVLIGLLCFLLYYSFYRRRSIVKAIKGALTVSGAPLNFKYRDLQSATTNFTQLLGTGGFGSVFKGTLADGTLVAVKKLERFLPHGEKEFITEVNTIGSMHHMNLVRLCGFCSEGSHRLLEMTQGTPIHVVDKRLLGVLDEDQLVRAMQVAFWCIQDEVWMRPSMGEVVMMLDGSVEINPPPMPPTVLELVEEGLEHVYKAMKREYTHSHPAASHISYSYSIATHPSSQATCSYSTMSPR
;
A
#
# COMPACT_ATOMS: atom_id res chain seq x y z
N TYR A 1 0.54 -54.06 -66.00
CA TYR A 1 1.30 -53.07 -65.21
C TYR A 1 0.62 -52.92 -63.87
N PHE A 2 1.44 -52.91 -62.84
CA PHE A 2 1.13 -53.19 -61.44
C PHE A 2 0.18 -52.20 -60.75
N ASN A 3 -0.59 -52.78 -59.83
CA ASN A 3 -1.17 -52.20 -58.62
C ASN A 3 -0.39 -51.04 -58.00
N SER A 4 -1.10 -49.99 -57.59
CA SER A 4 -0.88 -49.33 -56.30
C SER A 4 -2.09 -48.48 -55.91
N VAL A 5 -2.80 -48.95 -54.88
CA VAL A 5 -3.73 -48.23 -54.02
C VAL A 5 -3.12 -48.40 -52.61
N PRO A 6 -3.54 -47.70 -51.54
CA PRO A 6 -3.60 -46.26 -51.22
C PRO A 6 -2.65 -45.91 -50.04
N CYS A 7 -1.99 -44.75 -50.02
CA CYS A 7 -1.17 -44.36 -48.83
C CYS A 7 -1.74 -43.18 -48.02
N MET A 8 -2.66 -42.37 -48.54
CA MET A 8 -3.08 -41.14 -47.83
C MET A 8 -4.17 -41.34 -46.77
N ALA A 9 -4.98 -42.40 -46.84
CA ALA A 9 -6.05 -42.63 -45.86
C ALA A 9 -5.53 -43.13 -44.49
N SER A 10 -4.42 -43.86 -44.46
CA SER A 10 -3.85 -44.38 -43.20
C SER A 10 -3.25 -43.29 -42.31
N TYR A 11 -2.57 -42.28 -42.89
CA TYR A 11 -1.95 -41.20 -42.09
C TYR A 11 -2.97 -40.32 -41.36
N SER A 12 -4.15 -40.08 -41.95
CA SER A 12 -5.21 -39.31 -41.32
C SER A 12 -5.87 -40.07 -40.15
N PHE A 13 -6.04 -41.39 -40.30
CA PHE A 13 -6.51 -42.27 -39.23
C PHE A 13 -5.52 -42.35 -38.06
N PHE A 14 -4.22 -42.51 -38.34
CA PHE A 14 -3.19 -42.54 -37.28
C PHE A 14 -3.05 -41.19 -36.56
N PHE A 15 -3.18 -40.07 -37.27
CA PHE A 15 -3.13 -38.74 -36.65
C PHE A 15 -4.37 -38.47 -35.78
N SER A 16 -5.56 -38.88 -36.22
CA SER A 16 -6.79 -38.80 -35.42
C SER A 16 -6.74 -39.73 -34.20
N PHE A 17 -6.18 -40.94 -34.33
CA PHE A 17 -6.02 -41.86 -33.21
C PHE A 17 -4.95 -41.38 -32.23
N PHE A 18 -3.88 -40.75 -32.72
CA PHE A 18 -2.85 -40.13 -31.90
C PHE A 18 -3.42 -38.93 -31.14
N LEU A 19 -4.19 -38.04 -31.79
CA LEU A 19 -4.88 -36.94 -31.14
C LEU A 19 -5.93 -37.42 -30.14
N LEU A 20 -6.69 -38.46 -30.46
CA LEU A 20 -7.65 -39.07 -29.53
C LEU A 20 -6.93 -39.74 -28.35
N SER A 21 -5.80 -40.41 -28.58
CA SER A 21 -4.98 -41.01 -27.53
C SER A 21 -4.31 -39.95 -26.67
N LEU A 22 -3.89 -38.83 -27.25
CA LEU A 22 -3.32 -37.67 -26.56
C LEU A 22 -4.41 -36.96 -25.76
N PHE A 23 -5.62 -36.84 -26.31
CA PHE A 23 -6.79 -36.29 -25.61
C PHE A 23 -7.24 -37.21 -24.46
N LEU A 24 -7.22 -38.53 -24.65
CA LEU A 24 -7.47 -39.52 -23.62
C LEU A 24 -6.35 -39.58 -22.57
N LEU A 25 -5.08 -39.36 -22.97
CA LEU A 25 -3.94 -39.23 -22.05
C LEU A 25 -4.04 -37.95 -21.21
N VAL A 26 -4.42 -36.82 -21.82
CA VAL A 26 -4.65 -35.54 -21.14
C VAL A 26 -5.84 -35.65 -20.18
N MET A 27 -6.91 -36.36 -20.57
CA MET A 27 -8.06 -36.65 -19.68
C MET A 27 -7.73 -37.64 -18.56
N SER A 28 -6.71 -38.50 -18.74
CA SER A 28 -6.21 -39.40 -17.69
C SER A 28 -5.24 -38.73 -16.70
N CYS A 29 -4.89 -37.46 -16.93
CA CYS A 29 -3.88 -36.74 -16.13
C CYS A 29 -4.47 -35.88 -15.00
N LEU A 30 -5.79 -35.75 -14.92
CA LEU A 30 -6.43 -35.17 -13.73
C LEU A 30 -6.64 -36.30 -12.71
N ALA A 31 -5.98 -36.20 -11.56
CA ALA A 31 -6.24 -37.05 -10.41
C ALA A 31 -7.67 -36.80 -9.89
N GLN A 32 -8.66 -37.38 -10.58
CA GLN A 32 -10.08 -37.20 -10.31
C GLN A 32 -10.53 -38.11 -9.17
N ILE A 33 -11.12 -37.48 -8.16
CA ILE A 33 -11.76 -38.10 -7.02
C ILE A 33 -13.19 -38.45 -7.44
N LYS A 34 -13.51 -39.75 -7.44
CA LYS A 34 -14.82 -40.26 -7.87
C LYS A 34 -15.80 -40.31 -6.69
N LEU A 35 -17.10 -40.32 -6.98
CA LEU A 35 -18.13 -40.58 -5.99
C LEU A 35 -17.89 -41.92 -5.28
N GLY A 36 -18.18 -41.98 -3.98
CA GLY A 36 -17.96 -43.13 -3.10
C GLY A 36 -16.50 -43.32 -2.66
N THR A 37 -15.58 -42.43 -3.03
CA THR A 37 -14.20 -42.48 -2.52
C THR A 37 -14.14 -41.92 -1.10
N ARG A 38 -13.32 -42.57 -0.25
CA ARG A 38 -13.18 -42.22 1.16
C ARG A 38 -11.72 -42.17 1.60
N LEU A 39 -11.43 -41.30 2.56
CA LEU A 39 -10.18 -41.25 3.31
C LEU A 39 -10.50 -41.51 4.79
N VAL A 40 -9.62 -42.23 5.47
CA VAL A 40 -9.67 -42.46 6.92
C VAL A 40 -8.50 -41.75 7.57
N ALA A 41 -8.74 -41.08 8.70
CA ALA A 41 -7.72 -40.25 9.35
C ALA A 41 -6.46 -41.04 9.75
N GLY A 42 -6.61 -42.26 10.26
CA GLY A 42 -5.50 -43.12 10.67
C GLY A 42 -4.67 -43.71 9.52
N ASP A 43 -5.15 -43.68 8.28
CA ASP A 43 -4.52 -44.40 7.15
C ASP A 43 -3.39 -43.60 6.47
N ASN A 44 -3.16 -42.34 6.89
CA ASN A 44 -2.17 -41.42 6.32
C ASN A 44 -2.25 -41.30 4.77
N GLN A 45 -3.45 -41.47 4.22
CA GLN A 45 -3.75 -41.28 2.80
C GLN A 45 -4.21 -39.83 2.54
N ALA A 46 -3.93 -39.34 1.34
CA ALA A 46 -4.33 -38.01 0.90
C ALA A 46 -4.63 -38.02 -0.61
N TRP A 47 -5.49 -37.12 -1.04
CA TRP A 47 -5.68 -36.80 -2.45
C TRP A 47 -4.65 -35.74 -2.85
N VAL A 48 -3.80 -36.07 -3.82
CA VAL A 48 -2.62 -35.27 -4.19
C VAL A 48 -2.83 -34.66 -5.57
N SER A 49 -2.36 -33.42 -5.78
CA SER A 49 -2.36 -32.79 -7.09
C SER A 49 -1.46 -33.54 -8.08
N ALA A 50 -1.70 -33.39 -9.39
CA ALA A 50 -0.96 -34.12 -10.43
C ALA A 50 0.56 -33.86 -10.37
N ASN A 51 0.95 -32.61 -10.16
CA ASN A 51 2.34 -32.20 -9.96
C ASN A 51 2.89 -32.48 -8.53
N GLN A 52 2.11 -33.12 -7.66
CA GLN A 52 2.45 -33.42 -6.28
C GLN A 52 2.84 -32.21 -5.41
N THR A 53 2.46 -30.99 -5.80
CA THR A 53 2.75 -29.79 -5.01
C THR A 53 1.85 -29.69 -3.79
N PHE A 54 0.56 -30.01 -3.93
CA PHE A 54 -0.42 -29.92 -2.86
C PHE A 54 -1.08 -31.27 -2.58
N ALA A 55 -1.45 -31.48 -1.32
CA ALA A 55 -2.22 -32.63 -0.88
C ALA A 55 -3.38 -32.19 0.01
N PHE A 56 -4.47 -32.94 -0.06
CA PHE A 56 -5.67 -32.76 0.73
C PHE A 56 -6.04 -34.05 1.46
N GLY A 57 -6.30 -33.95 2.76
CA GLY A 57 -6.63 -35.10 3.60
C GLY A 57 -6.39 -34.83 5.08
N PHE A 58 -6.03 -35.88 5.81
CA PHE A 58 -5.82 -35.79 7.25
C PHE A 58 -4.35 -35.51 7.60
N THR A 59 -4.14 -34.56 8.51
CA THR A 59 -2.83 -34.28 9.11
C THR A 59 -2.92 -34.39 10.63
N PRO A 60 -1.87 -34.89 11.31
CA PRO A 60 -1.81 -34.90 12.78
C PRO A 60 -2.01 -33.50 13.38
N PHE A 61 -2.66 -33.42 14.54
CA PHE A 61 -2.89 -32.17 15.26
C PHE A 61 -1.94 -32.03 16.46
N ASN A 62 -2.21 -32.71 17.58
CA ASN A 62 -1.43 -32.60 18.83
C ASN A 62 -1.12 -33.95 19.51
N SER A 63 -1.98 -34.95 19.34
CA SER A 63 -1.80 -36.30 19.87
C SER A 63 -1.79 -37.32 18.73
N LYS A 64 -1.26 -38.53 19.00
CA LYS A 64 -1.18 -39.61 17.99
C LYS A 64 -2.52 -40.01 17.39
N ASP A 65 -3.63 -39.71 18.08
CA ASP A 65 -4.99 -40.10 17.68
C ASP A 65 -5.88 -38.89 17.32
N GLN A 66 -5.32 -37.69 17.19
CA GLN A 66 -6.06 -36.49 16.76
C GLN A 66 -5.55 -35.97 15.43
N PHE A 67 -6.49 -35.81 14.51
CA PHE A 67 -6.23 -35.37 13.14
C PHE A 67 -7.07 -34.13 12.82
N LYS A 68 -6.66 -33.39 11.79
CA LYS A 68 -7.46 -32.32 11.19
C LYS A 68 -7.48 -32.48 9.68
N LEU A 69 -8.60 -32.10 9.07
CA LEU A 69 -8.77 -32.07 7.63
C LEU A 69 -8.17 -30.78 7.06
N ALA A 70 -7.22 -30.90 6.13
CA ALA A 70 -6.44 -29.77 5.64
C ALA A 70 -5.95 -29.93 4.20
N ILE A 71 -5.52 -28.82 3.60
CA ILE A 71 -4.68 -28.76 2.41
C ILE A 71 -3.28 -28.27 2.84
N TRP A 72 -2.23 -28.93 2.37
CA TRP A 72 -0.83 -28.58 2.66
C TRP A 72 0.08 -28.81 1.45
N TYR A 73 1.29 -28.27 1.50
CA TYR A 73 2.33 -28.56 0.50
C TYR A 73 2.89 -29.96 0.70
N ALA A 74 2.73 -30.85 -0.29
CA ALA A 74 2.94 -32.29 -0.10
C ALA A 74 4.42 -32.72 -0.04
N GLN A 75 5.29 -32.08 -0.82
CA GLN A 75 6.70 -32.49 -0.99
C GLN A 75 7.70 -31.70 -0.13
N LEU A 76 7.26 -30.73 0.67
CA LEU A 76 8.18 -29.92 1.47
C LEU A 76 8.68 -30.69 2.71
N PRO A 77 9.98 -30.60 3.06
CA PRO A 77 10.51 -31.20 4.26
C PRO A 77 10.03 -30.49 5.53
N GLY A 78 10.01 -31.23 6.64
CA GLY A 78 9.61 -30.71 7.95
C GLY A 78 8.12 -30.83 8.24
N ASP A 79 7.60 -29.94 9.09
CA ASP A 79 6.19 -29.91 9.46
C ASP A 79 5.32 -29.44 8.28
N ARG A 80 4.18 -30.10 8.10
CA ARG A 80 3.24 -29.77 7.02
C ARG A 80 2.73 -28.34 7.18
N VAL A 81 3.07 -27.48 6.20
CA VAL A 81 2.55 -26.11 6.13
C VAL A 81 1.14 -26.14 5.53
N ILE A 82 0.17 -25.82 6.38
CA ILE A 82 -1.26 -25.84 6.05
C ILE A 82 -1.64 -24.51 5.40
N VAL A 83 -2.35 -24.59 4.29
CA VAL A 83 -2.83 -23.44 3.52
C VAL A 83 -4.36 -23.31 3.58
N TRP A 84 -5.04 -24.37 3.97
CA TRP A 84 -6.49 -24.41 4.16
C TRP A 84 -6.88 -25.53 5.13
N SER A 85 -7.94 -25.37 5.90
CA SER A 85 -8.51 -26.42 6.73
C SER A 85 -10.03 -26.34 6.82
N ALA A 86 -10.67 -27.48 7.08
CA ALA A 86 -12.12 -27.49 7.24
C ALA A 86 -12.50 -26.82 8.57
N ASN A 87 -13.42 -25.85 8.49
CA ASN A 87 -13.95 -25.17 9.67
C ASN A 87 -15.19 -25.90 10.19
N ARG A 88 -15.46 -25.88 11.50
CA ARG A 88 -16.63 -26.59 12.06
C ARG A 88 -17.90 -25.76 11.86
N THR A 89 -18.81 -26.23 11.00
CA THR A 89 -20.18 -25.71 10.91
C THR A 89 -21.08 -26.59 11.80
N TYR A 90 -21.53 -26.07 12.94
CA TYR A 90 -22.69 -26.71 13.58
C TYR A 90 -23.92 -26.35 12.75
N LEU A 91 -24.51 -27.34 12.08
CA LEU A 91 -25.92 -27.30 11.72
C LEU A 91 -26.73 -27.04 13.01
N PRO A 92 -27.73 -26.14 13.01
CA PRO A 92 -28.31 -25.63 14.25
C PRO A 92 -29.26 -26.66 14.87
N PRO A 93 -29.18 -26.94 16.18
CA PRO A 93 -30.35 -27.30 16.96
C PRO A 93 -30.77 -26.07 17.78
N VAL A 94 -31.82 -25.40 17.30
CA VAL A 94 -32.85 -24.74 18.13
C VAL A 94 -32.35 -24.10 19.45
N SER A 95 -31.35 -23.21 19.39
CA SER A 95 -31.10 -22.22 20.43
C SER A 95 -30.17 -21.13 19.87
N PHE A 96 -30.56 -19.87 20.08
CA PHE A 96 -29.87 -18.66 19.64
C PHE A 96 -28.55 -18.46 20.42
N SER A 97 -27.58 -19.34 20.22
CA SER A 97 -26.19 -19.15 20.66
C SER A 97 -25.27 -19.44 19.50
N LEU A 98 -24.75 -18.38 18.88
CA LEU A 98 -23.98 -18.44 17.65
C LEU A 98 -22.67 -19.22 17.81
N THR A 99 -22.31 -19.86 16.70
CA THR A 99 -21.26 -20.83 16.46
C THR A 99 -19.85 -20.37 16.81
N ARG A 100 -19.22 -21.08 17.75
CA ARG A 100 -17.76 -21.10 17.94
C ARG A 100 -17.10 -21.61 16.65
N LEU A 101 -16.50 -20.73 15.84
CA LEU A 101 -15.62 -21.10 14.72
C LEU A 101 -14.35 -21.74 15.29
N ILE A 102 -14.42 -23.03 15.64
CA ILE A 102 -13.25 -23.80 16.04
C ILE A 102 -12.49 -24.15 14.76
N ARG A 103 -11.55 -23.28 14.38
CA ARG A 103 -10.50 -23.65 13.42
C ARG A 103 -9.76 -24.88 13.92
N ASN A 104 -9.36 -25.74 13.00
CA ASN A 104 -8.61 -26.97 13.29
C ASN A 104 -9.35 -27.89 14.26
N SER A 105 -10.68 -28.07 14.10
CA SER A 105 -11.44 -28.99 14.95
C SER A 105 -10.82 -30.39 14.85
N PRO A 106 -10.18 -30.89 15.92
CA PRO A 106 -9.56 -32.21 15.86
C PRO A 106 -10.66 -33.27 15.75
N VAL A 107 -10.38 -34.29 14.96
CA VAL A 107 -11.21 -35.49 14.81
C VAL A 107 -10.41 -36.72 15.26
N GLY A 108 -11.11 -37.77 15.65
CA GLY A 108 -10.49 -39.04 16.00
C GLY A 108 -9.79 -39.73 14.82
N LYS A 109 -8.92 -40.70 15.12
CA LYS A 109 -8.23 -41.53 14.12
C LYS A 109 -9.17 -42.31 13.17
N ASP A 110 -10.38 -42.59 13.62
CA ASP A 110 -11.38 -43.36 12.87
C ASP A 110 -12.33 -42.45 12.08
N ALA A 111 -12.08 -41.14 12.06
CA ALA A 111 -12.86 -40.19 11.28
C ALA A 111 -12.69 -40.44 9.78
N THR A 112 -13.77 -40.30 9.04
CA THR A 112 -13.84 -40.56 7.60
C THR A 112 -14.24 -39.31 6.83
N LEU A 113 -13.53 -39.05 5.74
CA LEU A 113 -13.92 -38.07 4.73
C LEU A 113 -14.40 -38.83 3.51
N GLU A 114 -15.61 -38.55 3.04
CA GLU A 114 -16.19 -39.23 1.90
C GLU A 114 -16.80 -38.22 0.93
N LEU A 115 -16.53 -38.38 -0.37
CA LEU A 115 -17.34 -37.78 -1.41
C LEU A 115 -18.48 -38.75 -1.69
N ASP A 116 -19.64 -38.51 -1.09
CA ASP A 116 -20.75 -39.45 -1.11
C ASP A 116 -21.42 -39.54 -2.50
N THR A 117 -22.34 -40.49 -2.65
CA THR A 117 -23.07 -40.70 -3.91
C THR A 117 -24.07 -39.60 -4.25
N SER A 118 -24.40 -38.71 -3.30
CA SER A 118 -25.24 -37.52 -3.53
C SER A 118 -24.45 -36.34 -4.10
N GLY A 119 -23.12 -36.45 -4.15
CA GLY A 119 -22.23 -35.37 -4.59
C GLY A 119 -21.80 -34.43 -3.47
N ASN A 120 -21.98 -34.84 -2.21
CA ASN A 120 -21.58 -34.06 -1.04
C ASN A 120 -20.25 -34.58 -0.48
N LEU A 121 -19.33 -33.67 -0.17
CA LEU A 121 -18.07 -34.00 0.50
C LEU A 121 -18.25 -33.84 2.00
N VAL A 122 -18.27 -34.95 2.73
CA VAL A 122 -18.69 -34.99 4.14
C VAL A 122 -17.58 -35.56 5.02
N LEU A 123 -17.29 -34.85 6.11
CA LEU A 123 -16.41 -35.30 7.19
C LEU A 123 -17.24 -35.83 8.35
N ILE A 124 -17.04 -37.10 8.70
CA ILE A 124 -17.78 -37.82 9.74
C ILE A 124 -16.79 -38.29 10.81
N ASP A 125 -17.10 -38.02 12.08
CA ASP A 125 -16.37 -38.57 13.22
C ASP A 125 -17.32 -39.37 14.11
N GLN A 126 -17.04 -40.66 14.27
CA GLN A 126 -17.87 -41.68 14.93
C GLN A 126 -19.26 -41.89 14.29
N THR A 127 -20.13 -40.89 14.37
CA THR A 127 -21.48 -40.83 13.76
C THR A 127 -21.95 -39.39 13.50
N LYS A 128 -21.12 -38.40 13.84
CA LYS A 128 -21.46 -36.98 13.75
C LYS A 128 -20.82 -36.40 12.51
N VAL A 129 -21.63 -35.73 11.68
CA VAL A 129 -21.14 -34.86 10.62
C VAL A 129 -20.44 -33.67 11.28
N VAL A 130 -19.12 -33.58 11.08
CA VAL A 130 -18.28 -32.49 11.61
C VAL A 130 -18.23 -31.32 10.65
N TRP A 131 -18.27 -31.62 9.35
CA TRP A 131 -18.25 -30.65 8.26
C TRP A 131 -18.83 -31.28 6.98
N ALA A 132 -19.41 -30.47 6.11
CA ALA A 132 -19.86 -30.88 4.78
C ALA A 132 -19.72 -29.72 3.79
N SER A 133 -19.54 -30.02 2.50
CA SER A 133 -19.55 -29.01 1.43
C SER A 133 -20.94 -28.46 1.14
N ASN A 134 -22.01 -29.14 1.60
CA ASN A 134 -23.42 -28.80 1.35
C ASN A 134 -23.75 -28.72 -0.15
N THR A 135 -23.20 -29.65 -0.93
CA THR A 135 -23.41 -29.74 -2.38
C THR A 135 -24.30 -30.90 -2.78
N SER A 136 -25.04 -31.48 -1.82
CA SER A 136 -26.09 -32.45 -2.12
C SER A 136 -27.07 -31.87 -3.13
N ASP A 137 -27.45 -32.65 -4.13
CA ASP A 137 -28.40 -32.29 -5.19
C ASP A 137 -27.91 -31.24 -6.21
N GLU A 138 -26.68 -30.72 -6.09
CA GLU A 138 -26.09 -29.76 -7.05
C GLU A 138 -25.43 -30.44 -8.26
N GLY A 139 -25.66 -31.74 -8.46
CA GLY A 139 -25.18 -32.50 -9.62
C GLY A 139 -23.68 -32.76 -9.67
N VAL A 140 -22.99 -32.71 -8.52
CA VAL A 140 -21.55 -33.01 -8.41
C VAL A 140 -21.27 -34.46 -8.79
N GLY A 141 -20.35 -34.68 -9.74
CA GLY A 141 -19.95 -36.00 -10.22
C GLY A 141 -18.51 -36.38 -9.90
N THR A 142 -17.62 -35.41 -9.65
CA THR A 142 -16.22 -35.65 -9.33
C THR A 142 -15.62 -34.48 -8.56
N ALA A 143 -14.52 -34.71 -7.85
CA ALA A 143 -13.69 -33.65 -7.30
C ALA A 143 -12.24 -33.78 -7.81
N ALA A 144 -11.46 -32.70 -7.75
CA ALA A 144 -10.03 -32.77 -8.06
C ALA A 144 -9.23 -31.81 -7.19
N MET A 145 -8.01 -32.25 -6.85
CA MET A 145 -7.01 -31.40 -6.20
C MET A 145 -6.15 -30.71 -7.27
N SER A 146 -6.31 -29.40 -7.43
CA SER A 146 -5.57 -28.61 -8.41
C SER A 146 -4.11 -28.41 -8.02
N GLU A 147 -3.26 -28.20 -9.02
CA GLU A 147 -1.87 -27.79 -8.88
C GLU A 147 -1.68 -26.42 -8.21
N SER A 148 -2.72 -25.57 -8.26
CA SER A 148 -2.76 -24.28 -7.56
C SER A 148 -3.06 -24.39 -6.06
N GLY A 149 -3.42 -25.58 -5.56
CA GLY A 149 -3.88 -25.77 -4.18
C GLY A 149 -5.40 -25.62 -4.00
N ASN A 150 -6.15 -25.46 -5.10
CA ASN A 150 -7.61 -25.40 -5.07
C ASN A 150 -8.23 -26.80 -5.12
N LEU A 151 -9.04 -27.16 -4.13
CA LEU A 151 -9.87 -28.37 -4.18
C LEU A 151 -11.22 -27.99 -4.78
N VAL A 152 -11.59 -28.61 -5.90
CA VAL A 152 -12.78 -28.26 -6.67
C VAL A 152 -13.70 -29.47 -6.82
N LEU A 153 -14.99 -29.28 -6.54
CA LEU A 153 -16.06 -30.23 -6.85
C LEU A 153 -16.70 -29.80 -8.17
N TYR A 154 -16.79 -30.72 -9.13
CA TYR A 154 -17.31 -30.49 -10.46
C TYR A 154 -18.63 -31.22 -10.68
N ASN A 155 -19.54 -30.58 -11.41
CA ASN A 155 -20.72 -31.26 -11.93
C ASN A 155 -20.40 -32.15 -13.15
N SER A 156 -21.42 -32.84 -13.68
CA SER A 156 -21.29 -33.71 -14.87
C SER A 156 -20.79 -32.98 -16.12
N THR A 157 -20.98 -31.67 -16.21
CA THR A 157 -20.50 -30.81 -17.30
C THR A 157 -19.11 -30.19 -17.05
N LEU A 158 -18.40 -30.62 -15.99
CA LEU A 158 -17.10 -30.08 -15.56
C LEU A 158 -17.14 -28.59 -15.16
N HIS A 159 -18.30 -28.08 -14.75
CA HIS A 159 -18.39 -26.76 -14.13
C HIS A 159 -18.15 -26.87 -12.62
N PRO A 160 -17.38 -25.93 -12.03
CA PRO A 160 -17.09 -25.95 -10.60
C PRO A 160 -18.33 -25.57 -9.80
N VAL A 161 -18.76 -26.46 -8.90
CA VAL A 161 -19.90 -26.27 -7.98
C VAL A 161 -19.43 -25.73 -6.63
N TRP A 162 -18.31 -26.26 -6.13
CA TRP A 162 -17.70 -25.83 -4.87
C TRP A 162 -16.19 -25.76 -5.01
N GLN A 163 -15.57 -24.79 -4.34
CA GLN A 163 -14.12 -24.59 -4.35
C GLN A 163 -13.61 -24.23 -2.96
N SER A 164 -12.44 -24.76 -2.59
CA SER A 164 -11.77 -24.37 -1.34
C SER A 164 -11.31 -22.91 -1.37
N PHE A 165 -10.96 -22.40 -2.56
CA PHE A 165 -10.55 -21.00 -2.75
C PHE A 165 -11.61 -19.97 -2.38
N SER A 166 -12.90 -20.34 -2.47
CA SER A 166 -14.03 -19.51 -2.05
C SER A 166 -14.23 -19.49 -0.53
N HIS A 167 -13.43 -20.26 0.23
CA HIS A 167 -13.50 -20.37 1.69
C HIS A 167 -12.09 -20.22 2.30
N PRO A 168 -11.41 -19.08 2.09
CA PRO A 168 -10.06 -18.89 2.59
C PRO A 168 -10.02 -18.86 4.13
N LEU A 169 -8.84 -19.12 4.70
CA LEU A 169 -8.59 -19.02 6.13
C LEU A 169 -7.60 -17.89 6.43
N ASP A 170 -6.35 -18.22 6.76
CA ASP A 170 -5.31 -17.24 7.05
C ASP A 170 -4.34 -17.04 5.88
N THR A 171 -4.47 -17.84 4.82
CA THR A 171 -3.52 -17.90 3.72
C THR A 171 -4.22 -17.72 2.38
N LEU A 172 -3.61 -16.88 1.53
CA LEU A 172 -3.95 -16.66 0.14
C LEU A 172 -2.84 -17.24 -0.74
N LEU A 173 -3.21 -18.12 -1.66
CA LEU A 173 -2.30 -18.71 -2.63
C LEU A 173 -2.26 -17.94 -3.96
N PRO A 174 -1.19 -18.09 -4.76
CA PRO A 174 -1.16 -17.57 -6.11
C PRO A 174 -2.38 -18.02 -6.93
N GLY A 175 -2.99 -17.08 -7.66
CA GLY A 175 -4.22 -17.33 -8.44
C GLY A 175 -5.51 -17.38 -7.61
N GLN A 176 -5.44 -17.32 -6.27
CA GLN A 176 -6.62 -17.22 -5.41
C GLN A 176 -7.08 -15.76 -5.32
N ALA A 177 -8.33 -15.51 -5.72
CA ALA A 177 -8.92 -14.18 -5.65
C ALA A 177 -9.63 -13.95 -4.30
N LEU A 178 -9.25 -12.89 -3.59
CA LEU A 178 -9.97 -12.40 -2.42
C LEU A 178 -10.97 -11.33 -2.87
N SER A 179 -12.23 -11.71 -3.02
CA SER A 179 -13.32 -10.80 -3.38
C SER A 179 -13.83 -9.99 -2.19
N VAL A 180 -14.66 -8.97 -2.46
CA VAL A 180 -15.20 -8.05 -1.44
C VAL A 180 -15.97 -8.77 -0.32
N SER A 181 -16.58 -9.93 -0.61
CA SER A 181 -17.33 -10.73 0.36
C SER A 181 -16.46 -11.69 1.19
N LEU A 182 -15.17 -11.81 0.88
CA LEU A 182 -14.25 -12.73 1.53
C LEU A 182 -13.30 -11.98 2.46
N GLU A 183 -12.86 -12.68 3.51
CA GLU A 183 -11.85 -12.18 4.43
C GLU A 183 -10.85 -13.30 4.78
N LEU A 184 -9.61 -12.92 5.05
CA LEU A 184 -8.67 -13.80 5.73
C LEU A 184 -8.74 -13.54 7.22
N THR A 185 -8.64 -14.58 8.05
CA THR A 185 -8.70 -14.45 9.51
C THR A 185 -7.50 -15.15 10.15
N SER A 186 -6.75 -14.43 10.98
CA SER A 186 -5.64 -14.99 11.76
C SER A 186 -6.13 -15.97 12.83
N SER A 187 -5.28 -16.90 13.24
CA SER A 187 -5.51 -17.70 14.45
C SER A 187 -5.74 -16.82 15.70
N LYS A 188 -6.66 -17.24 16.59
CA LYS A 188 -6.95 -16.53 17.85
C LYS A 188 -5.82 -16.87 18.82
N LEU A 189 -5.03 -15.89 19.24
CA LEU A 189 -4.03 -16.11 20.27
C LEU A 189 -4.72 -16.09 21.65
N PRO A 190 -4.51 -17.11 22.51
CA PRO A 190 -5.08 -17.14 23.86
C PRO A 190 -4.75 -15.89 24.68
N SER A 191 -3.61 -15.26 24.40
CA SER A 191 -3.05 -14.12 25.16
C SER A 191 -3.65 -12.76 24.81
N HIS A 192 -4.29 -12.61 23.64
CA HIS A 192 -4.77 -11.31 23.11
C HIS A 192 -6.29 -11.21 23.07
N GLY A 193 -7.03 -12.32 23.14
CA GLY A 193 -8.50 -12.35 23.17
C GLY A 193 -9.18 -11.97 21.86
N GLY A 194 -8.55 -11.16 21.01
CA GLY A 194 -9.01 -10.79 19.67
C GLY A 194 -8.41 -11.63 18.53
N TYR A 195 -8.80 -11.28 17.32
CA TYR A 195 -8.29 -11.89 16.08
C TYR A 195 -8.15 -10.83 14.99
N TYR A 196 -7.28 -11.09 14.01
CA TYR A 196 -6.99 -10.18 12.92
C TYR A 196 -7.71 -10.62 11.65
N THR A 197 -8.14 -9.65 10.85
CA THR A 197 -8.78 -9.89 9.55
C THR A 197 -8.15 -9.06 8.45
N LEU A 198 -8.01 -9.64 7.27
CA LEU A 198 -7.72 -8.94 6.02
C LEU A 198 -8.96 -8.98 5.13
N LYS A 199 -9.48 -7.82 4.74
CA LYS A 199 -10.61 -7.72 3.80
C LYS A 199 -10.57 -6.44 3.00
N LEU A 200 -11.37 -6.38 1.93
CA LEU A 200 -11.59 -5.15 1.19
C LEU A 200 -12.60 -4.29 1.96
N LEU A 201 -12.15 -3.16 2.48
CA LEU A 201 -12.96 -2.17 3.19
C LEU A 201 -13.59 -1.23 2.17
N GLN A 202 -14.92 -1.26 2.09
CA GLN A 202 -15.69 -0.36 1.24
C GLN A 202 -16.07 0.91 1.99
N GLN A 203 -15.62 2.05 1.49
CA GLN A 203 -16.08 3.39 1.89
C GLN A 203 -17.04 3.94 0.82
N ALA A 204 -17.64 5.11 1.07
CA ALA A 204 -18.67 5.68 0.19
C ALA A 204 -18.18 5.92 -1.26
N THR A 205 -16.90 6.21 -1.46
CA THR A 205 -16.31 6.54 -2.77
C THR A 205 -15.00 5.82 -3.06
N SER A 206 -14.52 4.99 -2.15
CA SER A 206 -13.23 4.31 -2.26
C SER A 206 -13.31 2.89 -1.67
N LEU A 207 -12.39 2.05 -2.11
CA LEU A 207 -12.20 0.70 -1.63
C LEU A 207 -10.72 0.50 -1.37
N SER A 208 -10.36 0.00 -0.20
CA SER A 208 -8.98 -0.31 0.16
C SER A 208 -8.89 -1.67 0.83
N LEU A 209 -7.73 -2.29 0.72
CA LEU A 209 -7.44 -3.49 1.49
C LEU A 209 -7.09 -3.09 2.92
N GLY A 210 -7.79 -3.60 3.92
CA GLY A 210 -7.57 -3.23 5.32
C GLY A 210 -7.19 -4.42 6.18
N LEU A 211 -6.22 -4.21 7.07
CA LEU A 211 -5.92 -5.11 8.18
C LEU A 211 -6.58 -4.55 9.44
N THR A 212 -7.42 -5.37 10.05
CA THR A 212 -8.27 -4.96 11.17
C THR A 212 -8.07 -5.90 12.35
N TYR A 213 -7.92 -5.33 13.55
CA TYR A 213 -7.96 -6.08 14.80
C TYR A 213 -9.39 -6.06 15.36
N ASN A 214 -9.93 -7.23 15.68
CA ASN A 214 -11.28 -7.40 16.21
C ASN A 214 -11.18 -7.87 17.67
N SER A 215 -11.68 -7.06 18.60
CA SER A 215 -11.66 -7.32 20.03
C SER A 215 -13.08 -7.57 20.55
N PRO A 216 -13.33 -8.65 21.33
CA PRO A 216 -14.66 -8.94 21.85
C PRO A 216 -15.08 -7.92 22.92
N ASP A 217 -16.33 -7.44 22.87
CA ASP A 217 -16.81 -6.43 23.83
C ASP A 217 -17.27 -6.99 25.17
N SER A 218 -17.62 -8.28 25.24
CA SER A 218 -18.00 -8.98 26.47
C SER A 218 -17.58 -10.45 26.42
N TYR A 219 -17.68 -11.17 27.56
CA TYR A 219 -17.49 -12.63 27.60
C TYR A 219 -18.55 -13.39 26.77
N ASN A 220 -19.64 -12.75 26.34
CA ASN A 220 -20.53 -13.29 25.34
C ASN A 220 -19.94 -13.02 23.94
N ASP A 221 -19.22 -14.02 23.44
CA ASP A 221 -18.62 -14.11 22.09
C ASP A 221 -19.70 -14.11 20.97
N SER A 222 -20.47 -13.02 20.81
CA SER A 222 -21.33 -12.83 19.63
C SER A 222 -20.70 -11.81 18.67
N PRO A 223 -20.64 -12.08 17.34
CA PRO A 223 -20.02 -11.19 16.35
C PRO A 223 -20.64 -9.78 16.28
N GLU A 224 -21.83 -9.59 16.85
CA GLU A 224 -22.53 -8.30 16.90
C GLU A 224 -21.97 -7.32 17.95
N PHE A 225 -21.10 -7.78 18.85
CA PHE A 225 -20.45 -6.96 19.89
C PHE A 225 -18.92 -7.09 19.82
N TYR A 226 -18.34 -6.87 18.64
CA TYR A 226 -16.90 -6.69 18.49
C TYR A 226 -16.58 -5.25 18.17
N SER A 227 -15.67 -4.67 18.93
CA SER A 227 -15.03 -3.42 18.59
C SER A 227 -13.84 -3.71 17.68
N ASN A 228 -13.75 -2.99 16.57
CA ASN A 228 -12.73 -3.18 15.56
C ASN A 228 -11.91 -1.91 15.33
N TYR A 229 -10.67 -2.10 14.90
CA TYR A 229 -9.76 -1.01 14.53
C TYR A 229 -8.89 -1.42 13.36
N SER A 230 -8.91 -0.62 12.29
CA SER A 230 -8.06 -0.83 11.11
C SER A 230 -6.73 -0.12 11.32
N TYR A 231 -5.66 -0.87 11.55
CA TYR A 231 -4.33 -0.32 11.85
C TYR A 231 -3.44 -0.21 10.59
N TRP A 232 -3.85 -0.83 9.50
CA TRP A 232 -3.16 -0.71 8.22
C TRP A 232 -4.17 -0.70 7.07
N SER A 233 -3.91 0.15 6.09
CA SER A 233 -4.64 0.22 4.83
C SER A 233 -3.67 0.16 3.65
N GLY A 234 -4.01 -0.66 2.67
CA GLY A 234 -3.38 -0.66 1.36
C GLY A 234 -3.83 0.53 0.51
N PRO A 235 -3.36 0.61 -0.74
CA PRO A 235 -3.75 1.66 -1.66
C PRO A 235 -5.27 1.73 -1.83
N GLU A 236 -5.80 2.96 -1.82
CA GLU A 236 -7.20 3.21 -2.10
C GLU A 236 -7.46 3.21 -3.60
N VAL A 237 -8.54 2.54 -4.01
CA VAL A 237 -9.06 2.54 -5.37
C VAL A 237 -10.42 3.24 -5.35
N SER A 238 -10.59 4.24 -6.20
CA SER A 238 -11.83 5.05 -6.28
C SER A 238 -12.48 4.96 -7.65
N ASN A 239 -13.79 5.23 -7.72
CA ASN A 239 -14.58 5.26 -8.96
C ASN A 239 -14.49 3.99 -9.82
N VAL A 240 -14.46 2.82 -9.18
CA VAL A 240 -14.33 1.54 -9.85
C VAL A 240 -15.69 0.98 -10.26
N THR A 241 -15.82 0.58 -11.53
CA THR A 241 -16.95 -0.19 -12.04
C THR A 241 -16.52 -1.62 -12.36
N GLY A 242 -17.27 -2.62 -11.88
CA GLY A 242 -16.99 -4.04 -12.16
C GLY A 242 -16.59 -4.84 -10.91
N ASN A 243 -16.08 -6.05 -11.12
CA ASN A 243 -15.61 -6.91 -10.04
C ASN A 243 -14.27 -6.39 -9.49
N VAL A 244 -14.11 -6.43 -8.16
CA VAL A 244 -12.90 -6.00 -7.47
C VAL A 244 -12.38 -7.15 -6.61
N THR A 245 -11.14 -7.54 -6.85
CA THR A 245 -10.51 -8.65 -6.13
C THR A 245 -9.07 -8.31 -5.79
N ALA A 246 -8.60 -8.77 -4.63
CA ALA A 246 -7.16 -8.79 -4.36
C ALA A 246 -6.58 -10.13 -4.82
N LEU A 247 -5.44 -10.08 -5.52
CA LEU A 247 -4.82 -11.24 -6.16
C LEU A 247 -3.31 -11.24 -5.87
N LEU A 248 -2.81 -12.42 -5.50
CA LEU A 248 -1.38 -12.75 -5.52
C LEU A 248 -1.09 -13.51 -6.83
N ASP A 249 -0.07 -13.08 -7.57
CA ASP A 249 0.42 -13.82 -8.74
C ASP A 249 1.63 -14.71 -8.41
N ASP A 250 1.98 -15.61 -9.35
CA ASP A 250 3.12 -16.53 -9.19
C ASP A 250 4.48 -15.80 -9.11
N ASN A 251 4.55 -14.59 -9.65
CA ASN A 251 5.73 -13.72 -9.60
C ASN A 251 5.87 -13.01 -8.24
N GLY A 252 4.88 -13.16 -7.35
CA GLY A 252 4.83 -12.54 -6.03
C GLY A 252 4.37 -11.09 -6.03
N ASN A 253 3.75 -10.61 -7.10
CA ASN A 253 3.05 -9.34 -7.07
C ASN A 253 1.71 -9.54 -6.36
N PHE A 254 1.41 -8.64 -5.43
CA PHE A 254 0.15 -8.61 -4.71
C PHE A 254 -0.53 -7.27 -4.94
N GLY A 255 -1.77 -7.29 -5.40
CA GLY A 255 -2.49 -6.07 -5.75
C GLY A 255 -3.99 -6.23 -5.84
N ILE A 256 -4.68 -5.09 -5.92
CA ILE A 256 -6.12 -5.01 -6.17
C ILE A 256 -6.32 -4.91 -7.68
N VAL A 257 -7.05 -5.87 -8.23
CA VAL A 257 -7.42 -5.95 -9.63
C VAL A 257 -8.88 -5.53 -9.78
N TYR A 258 -9.16 -4.69 -10.77
CA TYR A 258 -10.51 -4.20 -11.02
C TYR A 258 -10.81 -3.95 -12.50
N GLY A 259 -12.11 -3.87 -12.81
CA GLY A 259 -12.65 -3.65 -14.15
C GLY A 259 -13.28 -4.90 -14.75
N SER A 260 -13.97 -4.75 -15.88
CA SER A 260 -14.70 -5.83 -16.56
C SER A 260 -13.80 -6.95 -17.11
N SER A 261 -12.49 -6.69 -17.19
CA SER A 261 -11.46 -7.48 -17.88
C SER A 261 -10.10 -7.43 -17.16
N SER A 262 -10.05 -6.99 -15.89
CA SER A 262 -8.79 -6.78 -15.14
C SER A 262 -7.89 -5.68 -15.73
N GLU A 263 -8.47 -4.64 -16.35
CA GLU A 263 -7.76 -3.52 -16.99
C GLU A 263 -6.99 -2.62 -16.01
N GLY A 264 -7.35 -2.63 -14.72
CA GLY A 264 -6.67 -1.86 -13.68
C GLY A 264 -6.06 -2.74 -12.60
N ILE A 265 -4.78 -2.54 -12.28
CA ILE A 265 -4.10 -3.18 -11.15
C ILE A 265 -3.47 -2.08 -10.29
N VAL A 266 -3.80 -2.08 -9.00
CA VAL A 266 -3.08 -1.29 -7.99
C VAL A 266 -2.25 -2.23 -7.13
N TYR A 267 -0.93 -2.14 -7.24
CA TYR A 267 -0.02 -2.98 -6.47
C TYR A 267 0.03 -2.52 -5.01
N VAL A 268 -0.23 -3.46 -4.10
CA VAL A 268 0.12 -3.35 -2.68
C VAL A 268 1.61 -3.68 -2.51
N HIS A 269 2.07 -4.70 -3.23
CA HIS A 269 3.46 -5.11 -3.31
C HIS A 269 3.78 -5.52 -4.75
N LYS A 270 4.87 -4.98 -5.29
CA LYS A 270 5.40 -5.35 -6.60
C LYS A 270 6.77 -5.96 -6.40
N ASN A 271 7.00 -7.12 -6.99
CA ASN A 271 8.28 -7.79 -6.93
C ASN A 271 9.13 -7.32 -8.11
N ASP A 272 10.14 -6.49 -7.84
CA ASP A 272 11.01 -5.87 -8.86
C ASP A 272 12.06 -6.85 -9.40
N VAL A 273 11.62 -7.92 -10.08
CA VAL A 273 12.53 -8.89 -10.73
C VAL A 273 12.98 -8.42 -12.13
N GLY A 274 12.52 -7.25 -12.58
CA GLY A 274 12.70 -6.80 -13.97
C GLY A 274 13.77 -5.74 -14.26
N ASN A 275 14.23 -4.94 -13.31
CA ASN A 275 15.19 -3.86 -13.62
C ASN A 275 15.93 -3.34 -12.37
N GLY A 276 17.11 -3.90 -12.10
CA GLY A 276 17.98 -3.39 -11.03
C GLY A 276 19.20 -4.28 -10.79
N GLY A 277 20.33 -3.92 -11.38
CA GLY A 277 21.60 -4.60 -11.14
C GLY A 277 22.07 -4.47 -9.69
N SER A 278 22.55 -5.59 -9.13
CA SER A 278 23.48 -5.77 -8.02
C SER A 278 23.33 -4.91 -6.75
N SER A 279 22.91 -5.56 -5.66
CA SER A 279 23.82 -5.67 -4.50
C SER A 279 23.57 -6.96 -3.71
N THR A 280 24.66 -7.68 -3.46
CA THR A 280 24.83 -8.96 -2.74
C THR A 280 24.32 -10.21 -3.47
N GLY A 281 25.26 -11.07 -3.84
CA GLY A 281 25.05 -12.19 -4.76
C GLY A 281 23.97 -13.15 -4.29
N ASN A 282 22.91 -13.27 -5.09
CA ASN A 282 22.00 -14.40 -5.09
C ASN A 282 21.54 -14.64 -6.53
N LYS A 283 21.43 -15.93 -6.88
CA LYS A 283 21.02 -16.44 -8.19
C LYS A 283 19.76 -15.72 -8.71
N PRO A 284 19.55 -15.62 -10.04
CA PRO A 284 18.28 -15.15 -10.59
C PRO A 284 17.13 -15.96 -9.99
N ILE A 285 16.19 -15.26 -9.35
CA ILE A 285 15.04 -15.84 -8.67
C ILE A 285 14.17 -16.52 -9.74
N SER A 286 14.00 -17.83 -9.64
CA SER A 286 13.15 -18.59 -10.57
C SER A 286 11.70 -18.13 -10.44
N SER A 287 11.03 -17.85 -11.56
CA SER A 287 9.59 -17.56 -11.62
C SER A 287 8.70 -18.74 -11.15
N SER A 288 9.30 -19.89 -10.86
CA SER A 288 8.63 -21.11 -10.39
C SER A 288 8.68 -21.32 -8.87
N ALA A 289 9.09 -20.32 -8.08
CA ALA A 289 9.21 -20.48 -6.63
C ALA A 289 7.83 -20.50 -5.97
N LEU A 290 7.59 -21.44 -5.04
CA LEU A 290 6.33 -21.51 -4.29
C LEU A 290 6.19 -20.26 -3.41
N ARG A 291 5.02 -19.61 -3.47
CA ARG A 291 4.70 -18.44 -2.66
C ARG A 291 3.38 -18.61 -1.93
N ARG A 292 3.24 -17.87 -0.83
CA ARG A 292 1.98 -17.73 -0.09
C ARG A 292 1.95 -16.41 0.66
N LEU A 293 0.77 -15.82 0.75
CA LEU A 293 0.52 -14.64 1.55
C LEU A 293 -0.30 -15.05 2.77
N THR A 294 0.22 -14.87 3.97
CA THR A 294 -0.43 -15.35 5.20
C THR A 294 -0.58 -14.23 6.22
N ILE A 295 -1.76 -14.10 6.83
CA ILE A 295 -1.97 -13.30 8.03
C ILE A 295 -1.52 -14.08 9.26
N GLU A 296 -0.47 -13.59 9.91
CA GLU A 296 0.11 -14.24 11.06
C GLU A 296 -0.72 -14.03 12.33
N ALA A 297 -0.46 -14.86 13.33
CA ALA A 297 -1.12 -14.74 14.64
C ALA A 297 -0.75 -13.44 15.39
N ASN A 298 0.33 -12.77 14.98
CA ASN A 298 0.71 -11.43 15.47
C ASN A 298 -0.02 -10.29 14.73
N GLY A 299 -0.87 -10.61 13.75
CA GLY A 299 -1.63 -9.65 12.94
C GLY A 299 -0.97 -9.21 11.65
N ASN A 300 0.33 -9.42 11.47
CA ASN A 300 1.01 -8.96 10.28
C ASN A 300 0.68 -9.82 9.05
N LEU A 301 0.56 -9.20 7.88
CA LEU A 301 0.42 -9.88 6.61
C LEU A 301 1.81 -10.08 5.99
N ARG A 302 2.22 -11.34 5.79
CA ARG A 302 3.54 -11.66 5.24
C ARG A 302 3.46 -12.48 3.95
N LEU A 303 4.26 -12.07 2.97
CA LEU A 303 4.54 -12.83 1.76
C LEU A 303 5.75 -13.73 2.03
N TYR A 304 5.57 -15.03 1.85
CA TYR A 304 6.60 -16.04 2.00
C TYR A 304 6.95 -16.65 0.65
N ARG A 305 8.25 -16.87 0.41
CA ARG A 305 8.77 -17.68 -0.69
C ARG A 305 9.47 -18.91 -0.14
N TRP A 306 9.23 -20.05 -0.77
CA TRP A 306 10.02 -21.25 -0.50
C TRP A 306 11.38 -21.13 -1.16
N ASP A 307 12.43 -21.27 -0.36
CA ASP A 307 13.80 -21.24 -0.86
C ASP A 307 14.49 -22.57 -0.52
N ASN A 308 15.09 -23.19 -1.54
CA ASN A 308 15.73 -24.49 -1.43
C ASN A 308 17.17 -24.39 -0.88
N ASP A 309 17.75 -23.19 -0.80
CA ASP A 309 19.15 -23.01 -0.43
C ASP A 309 19.37 -21.73 0.37
N VAL A 310 18.90 -21.74 1.62
CA VAL A 310 19.21 -20.70 2.61
C VAL A 310 20.26 -21.25 3.55
N ASN A 311 21.53 -20.89 3.32
CA ASN A 311 22.67 -21.40 4.09
C ASN A 311 22.71 -22.95 4.13
N GLY A 312 22.35 -23.62 3.03
CA GLY A 312 22.28 -25.08 2.95
C GLY A 312 21.02 -25.73 3.56
N SER A 313 20.01 -24.93 3.93
CA SER A 313 18.72 -25.42 4.44
C SER A 313 17.55 -24.98 3.56
N GLN A 314 16.54 -25.84 3.42
CA GLN A 314 15.31 -25.52 2.71
C GLN A 314 14.30 -24.95 3.71
N GLN A 315 13.80 -23.74 3.46
CA GLN A 315 12.87 -23.08 4.37
C GLN A 315 12.03 -22.00 3.69
N TRP A 316 10.92 -21.65 4.34
CA TRP A 316 10.13 -20.48 3.98
C TRP A 316 10.84 -19.20 4.42
N VAL A 317 11.09 -18.31 3.47
CA VAL A 317 11.74 -17.02 3.69
C VAL A 317 10.69 -15.90 3.53
N PRO A 318 10.59 -14.96 4.48
CA PRO A 318 9.73 -13.79 4.32
C PRO A 318 10.32 -12.84 3.26
N GLU A 319 9.56 -12.54 2.22
CA GLU A 319 9.94 -11.57 1.17
C GLU A 319 9.41 -10.17 1.47
N TRP A 320 8.22 -10.08 2.06
CA TRP A 320 7.55 -8.82 2.35
C TRP A 320 6.62 -8.94 3.56
N ALA A 321 6.43 -7.82 4.26
CA ALA A 321 5.48 -7.68 5.36
C ALA A 321 4.74 -6.34 5.23
N ALA A 322 3.43 -6.34 5.49
CA ALA A 322 2.60 -5.14 5.42
C ALA A 322 3.02 -4.07 6.44
N VAL A 323 3.36 -4.50 7.66
CA VAL A 323 3.76 -3.63 8.75
C VAL A 323 5.20 -3.93 9.17
N SER A 324 6.07 -2.92 9.19
CA SER A 324 7.49 -3.10 9.56
C SER A 324 7.72 -3.06 11.07
N ASN A 325 7.02 -2.17 11.78
CA ASN A 325 7.13 -2.03 13.23
C ASN A 325 6.01 -2.83 13.92
N PRO A 326 6.33 -3.84 14.74
CA PRO A 326 5.32 -4.63 15.45
C PRO A 326 4.37 -3.80 16.33
N CYS A 327 4.81 -2.66 16.89
CA CYS A 327 3.95 -1.79 17.70
C CYS A 327 2.95 -0.95 16.88
N ASP A 328 3.11 -0.92 15.55
CA ASP A 328 2.12 -0.31 14.64
C ASP A 328 0.91 -1.25 14.42
N ILE A 329 0.99 -2.50 14.91
CA ILE A 329 -0.10 -3.48 14.86
C ILE A 329 -0.94 -3.36 16.13
N ALA A 330 -2.18 -2.88 15.99
CA ALA A 330 -3.12 -2.79 17.10
C ALA A 330 -3.40 -4.17 17.72
N GLY A 331 -3.56 -4.25 19.04
CA GLY A 331 -3.82 -5.52 19.74
C GLY A 331 -2.56 -6.32 20.11
N THR A 332 -1.37 -5.94 19.64
CA THR A 332 -0.08 -6.61 19.96
C THR A 332 0.15 -6.78 21.46
N CYS A 333 -0.27 -5.80 22.27
CA CYS A 333 -0.18 -5.87 23.74
C CYS A 333 -1.54 -5.94 24.43
N GLY A 334 -2.60 -6.36 23.73
CA GLY A 334 -3.96 -6.32 24.26
C GLY A 334 -4.33 -4.89 24.66
N ASN A 335 -4.71 -4.67 25.92
CA ASN A 335 -4.96 -3.34 26.48
C ASN A 335 -3.72 -2.63 27.06
N GLY A 336 -2.54 -3.27 27.05
CA GLY A 336 -1.28 -2.69 27.52
C GLY A 336 -0.61 -1.76 26.50
N ILE A 337 0.60 -1.30 26.82
CA ILE A 337 1.43 -0.43 25.98
C ILE A 337 2.54 -1.27 25.34
N CYS A 338 2.68 -1.15 24.01
CA CYS A 338 3.74 -1.74 23.22
C CYS A 338 4.98 -0.84 23.18
N ASN A 339 6.12 -1.40 23.56
CA ASN A 339 7.43 -0.79 23.45
C ASN A 339 8.33 -1.67 22.60
N LEU A 340 9.16 -1.06 21.77
CA LEU A 340 10.18 -1.80 21.02
C LEU A 340 11.34 -2.19 21.95
N ASP A 341 11.81 -3.42 21.79
CA ASP A 341 13.04 -3.89 22.45
C ASP A 341 14.27 -3.10 21.95
N ALA A 342 15.41 -3.22 22.64
CA ALA A 342 16.65 -2.53 22.31
C ALA A 342 17.12 -2.77 20.86
N THR A 343 16.79 -3.93 20.29
CA THR A 343 17.09 -4.29 18.89
C THR A 343 16.11 -3.66 17.87
N LYS A 344 15.01 -3.06 18.33
CA LYS A 344 13.91 -2.51 17.52
C LYS A 344 13.21 -3.52 16.60
N THR A 345 13.36 -4.81 16.86
CA THR A 345 12.75 -5.88 16.04
C THR A 345 11.59 -6.58 16.74
N ASN A 346 11.58 -6.57 18.08
CA ASN A 346 10.59 -7.27 18.89
C ASN A 346 9.77 -6.28 19.72
N ALA A 347 8.49 -6.60 19.91
CA ALA A 347 7.61 -5.88 20.83
C ALA A 347 7.74 -6.43 22.26
N THR A 348 7.73 -5.51 23.23
CA THR A 348 7.64 -5.78 24.66
C THR A 348 6.42 -5.05 25.22
N CYS A 349 5.67 -5.72 26.10
CA CYS A 349 4.39 -5.20 26.58
C CYS A 349 4.46 -4.79 28.04
N THR A 350 4.05 -3.56 28.35
CA THR A 350 3.96 -3.03 29.71
C THR A 350 2.52 -2.67 30.04
N CYS A 351 2.06 -3.00 31.24
CA CYS A 351 0.70 -2.68 31.66
C CYS A 351 0.52 -1.20 32.00
N LEU A 352 -0.71 -0.72 31.80
CA LEU A 352 -1.11 0.63 32.18
C LEU A 352 -1.03 0.79 33.71
N PRO A 353 -0.76 2.02 34.22
CA PRO A 353 -0.82 2.29 35.65
C PRO A 353 -2.16 1.83 36.25
N GLY A 354 -2.11 1.10 37.36
CA GLY A 354 -3.31 0.52 38.02
C GLY A 354 -3.70 -0.87 37.55
N THR A 355 -3.09 -1.39 36.48
CA THR A 355 -3.33 -2.75 35.96
C THR A 355 -2.11 -3.66 36.18
N SER A 356 -2.34 -4.97 36.21
CA SER A 356 -1.28 -5.98 36.35
C SER A 356 -1.43 -7.08 35.29
N GLN A 357 -0.32 -7.71 34.91
CA GLN A 357 -0.35 -8.83 33.96
C GLN A 357 -1.00 -10.04 34.62
N VAL A 358 -1.90 -10.73 33.89
CA VAL A 358 -2.46 -12.02 34.31
C VAL A 358 -1.70 -13.15 33.61
N PRO A 359 -0.85 -13.91 34.32
CA PRO A 359 -0.18 -15.07 33.72
C PRO A 359 -1.22 -16.15 33.35
N PRO A 360 -1.10 -16.84 32.21
CA PRO A 360 0.01 -16.86 31.24
C PRO A 360 -0.13 -15.89 30.05
N GLY A 361 -0.91 -14.81 30.17
CA GLY A 361 -1.20 -13.86 29.09
C GLY A 361 -0.44 -12.53 29.16
N ILE A 362 -0.52 -11.77 28.07
CA ILE A 362 -0.03 -10.38 27.96
C ILE A 362 -1.13 -9.37 28.37
N GLN A 363 -2.35 -9.85 28.55
CA GLN A 363 -3.51 -9.06 28.91
C GLN A 363 -3.38 -8.49 30.31
N CYS A 364 -3.59 -7.18 30.43
CA CYS A 364 -3.53 -6.47 31.69
C CYS A 364 -4.93 -6.48 32.31
N SER A 365 -5.09 -7.08 33.49
CA SER A 365 -6.34 -6.96 34.23
C SER A 365 -6.28 -5.78 35.18
N GLU A 366 -7.41 -5.12 35.36
CA GLU A 366 -7.61 -4.27 36.52
C GLU A 366 -7.50 -5.11 37.79
N ASN A 367 -6.79 -4.61 38.80
CA ASN A 367 -7.01 -5.11 40.14
C ASN A 367 -8.45 -4.73 40.52
N SER A 368 -9.27 -5.67 41.04
CA SER A 368 -10.72 -5.56 41.33
C SER A 368 -11.15 -4.46 42.34
N LEU A 369 -10.45 -3.34 42.41
CA LEU A 369 -10.66 -2.19 43.28
C LEU A 369 -10.92 -0.87 42.52
N VAL A 370 -10.97 -0.89 41.17
CA VAL A 370 -10.99 0.33 40.33
C VAL A 370 -12.33 0.60 39.64
N THR A 371 -13.16 -0.42 39.41
CA THR A 371 -14.53 -0.26 38.90
C THR A 371 -15.51 0.05 40.05
N ALA A 372 -15.32 1.20 40.71
CA ALA A 372 -16.43 1.79 41.46
C ALA A 372 -17.30 2.55 40.44
N ASN A 373 -18.56 2.13 40.30
CA ASN A 373 -19.53 2.88 39.52
C ASN A 373 -19.57 4.31 40.06
N CYS A 374 -19.21 5.28 39.22
CA CYS A 374 -19.50 6.67 39.53
C CYS A 374 -21.02 6.78 39.63
N ASP A 375 -21.55 6.99 40.84
CA ASP A 375 -22.99 7.15 41.03
C ASP A 375 -23.38 8.54 40.49
N PRO A 376 -24.17 8.64 39.40
CA PRO A 376 -24.58 9.93 38.85
C PRO A 376 -25.37 10.78 39.85
N SER A 377 -25.93 10.14 40.89
CA SER A 377 -26.74 10.74 41.96
C SER A 377 -25.94 11.58 42.96
N HIS A 378 -24.62 11.31 43.09
CA HIS A 378 -23.77 11.97 44.08
C HIS A 378 -22.71 12.83 43.36
N GLY A 379 -23.00 14.11 43.23
CA GLY A 379 -22.20 15.09 42.47
C GLY A 379 -20.81 15.44 43.01
N ASN A 380 -19.98 14.47 43.43
CA ASN A 380 -18.56 14.66 43.77
C ASN A 380 -17.70 13.38 43.65
N SER A 381 -17.81 12.66 42.52
CA SER A 381 -16.99 11.47 42.21
C SER A 381 -15.50 11.78 41.94
N THR A 382 -15.11 13.03 41.74
CA THR A 382 -13.70 13.47 41.53
C THR A 382 -12.78 13.20 42.73
N SER A 383 -13.33 12.94 43.92
CA SER A 383 -12.56 12.74 45.14
C SER A 383 -11.86 11.36 45.26
N GLN A 384 -12.34 10.37 44.49
CA GLN A 384 -11.90 8.96 44.57
C GLN A 384 -10.86 8.56 43.50
N TYR A 385 -10.72 9.37 42.45
CA TYR A 385 -9.84 9.10 41.31
C TYR A 385 -8.74 10.14 41.21
N LYS A 386 -7.67 9.78 40.52
CA LYS A 386 -6.58 10.69 40.12
C LYS A 386 -6.11 10.34 38.72
N ILE A 387 -5.49 11.29 38.05
CA ILE A 387 -4.84 11.07 36.75
C ILE A 387 -3.38 10.66 36.97
N THR A 388 -2.94 9.63 36.25
CA THR A 388 -1.53 9.27 36.11
C THR A 388 -1.08 9.53 34.68
N THR A 389 0.04 10.22 34.52
CA THR A 389 0.59 10.60 33.22
C THR A 389 1.55 9.55 32.70
N VAL A 390 1.36 9.10 31.47
CA VAL A 390 2.32 8.28 30.72
C VAL A 390 2.80 9.10 29.52
N LEU A 391 4.07 9.49 29.56
CA LEU A 391 4.68 10.32 28.52
C LEU A 391 4.95 9.51 27.25
N GLN A 392 5.02 10.21 26.12
CA GLN A 392 5.41 9.64 24.83
C GLN A 392 4.59 8.40 24.44
N THR A 393 3.29 8.44 24.69
CA THR A 393 2.39 7.30 24.49
C THR A 393 1.12 7.77 23.83
N ASN A 394 0.74 7.08 22.76
CA ASN A 394 -0.55 7.19 22.10
C ASN A 394 -1.29 5.85 22.21
N TYR A 395 -2.56 5.82 21.83
CA TYR A 395 -3.43 4.69 22.04
C TYR A 395 -4.30 4.45 20.81
N TYR A 396 -4.47 3.18 20.41
CA TYR A 396 -5.43 2.82 19.38
C TYR A 396 -6.85 2.80 19.95
N TYR A 397 -7.81 3.41 19.26
CA TYR A 397 -9.19 3.47 19.73
C TYR A 397 -10.17 3.36 18.57
N SER A 398 -11.32 2.77 18.84
CA SER A 398 -12.46 2.76 17.92
C SER A 398 -13.26 4.05 18.08
N ASP A 399 -13.94 4.50 17.03
CA ASP A 399 -14.82 5.68 17.07
C ASP A 399 -15.90 5.55 18.14
N LEU A 400 -16.35 4.32 18.45
CA LEU A 400 -17.33 4.04 19.51
C LEU A 400 -16.77 4.27 20.93
N ALA A 401 -15.45 4.29 21.10
CA ALA A 401 -14.81 4.54 22.38
C ALA A 401 -14.57 6.04 22.65
N VAL A 402 -14.81 6.90 21.65
CA VAL A 402 -14.58 8.34 21.76
C VAL A 402 -15.79 9.00 22.43
N ILE A 403 -15.57 9.58 23.61
CA ILE A 403 -16.58 10.38 24.32
C ILE A 403 -16.59 11.80 23.76
N ALA A 404 -15.40 12.40 23.61
CA ALA A 404 -15.23 13.77 23.14
C ALA A 404 -13.87 13.98 22.48
N ASN A 405 -13.82 14.96 21.57
CA ASN A 405 -12.60 15.46 20.96
C ASN A 405 -12.54 16.98 21.10
N TYR A 406 -11.47 17.49 21.69
CA TYR A 406 -11.22 18.92 21.80
C TYR A 406 -9.97 19.32 21.03
N SER A 407 -10.12 20.25 20.08
CA SER A 407 -9.02 20.80 19.30
C SER A 407 -8.45 22.10 19.87
N ASP A 408 -9.15 22.72 20.82
CA ASP A 408 -8.90 24.06 21.37
C ASP A 408 -8.26 24.05 22.77
N ILE A 409 -7.96 22.86 23.31
CA ILE A 409 -7.30 22.74 24.61
C ILE A 409 -5.82 23.10 24.48
N SER A 410 -5.49 24.32 24.90
CA SER A 410 -4.14 24.90 24.79
C SER A 410 -3.09 24.31 25.75
N THR A 411 -3.48 23.47 26.72
CA THR A 411 -2.58 22.91 27.75
C THR A 411 -2.88 21.44 27.98
N SER A 412 -1.84 20.59 27.93
CA SER A 412 -1.97 19.13 28.09
C SER A 412 -2.66 18.70 29.39
N SER A 413 -2.49 19.44 30.50
CA SER A 413 -3.10 19.10 31.79
C SER A 413 -4.63 19.15 31.78
N ARG A 414 -5.23 20.08 31.02
CA ARG A 414 -6.69 20.21 30.91
C ARG A 414 -7.33 19.01 30.23
N CYS A 415 -6.60 18.30 29.37
CA CYS A 415 -7.08 17.07 28.74
C CYS A 415 -7.28 15.97 29.80
N GLY A 416 -6.31 15.80 30.70
CA GLY A 416 -6.44 14.91 31.85
C GLY A 416 -7.57 15.31 32.80
N ASP A 417 -7.73 16.61 33.09
CA ASP A 417 -8.80 17.12 33.94
C ASP A 417 -10.19 16.85 33.37
N ALA A 418 -10.36 16.99 32.04
CA ALA A 418 -11.60 16.66 31.36
C ALA A 418 -11.99 15.18 31.56
N CYS A 419 -11.04 14.27 31.40
CA CYS A 419 -11.26 12.85 31.69
C CYS A 419 -11.56 12.59 33.18
N LEU A 420 -10.93 13.32 34.09
CA LEU A 420 -11.17 13.16 35.52
C LEU A 420 -12.60 13.57 35.91
N SER A 421 -13.15 14.60 35.25
CA SER A 421 -14.52 15.06 35.46
C SER A 421 -15.59 14.16 34.85
N ASP A 422 -15.24 13.39 33.82
CA ASP A 422 -16.14 12.48 33.12
C ASP A 422 -16.18 11.10 33.81
N CYS A 423 -17.38 10.57 34.05
CA CYS A 423 -17.57 9.31 34.77
C CYS A 423 -17.27 8.07 33.91
N GLU A 424 -17.52 8.15 32.61
CA GLU A 424 -17.31 7.06 31.65
C GLU A 424 -15.89 7.03 31.10
N CYS A 425 -15.14 8.14 31.25
CA CYS A 425 -13.76 8.20 30.80
C CYS A 425 -12.84 7.23 31.57
N ALA A 426 -12.12 6.41 30.80
CA ALA A 426 -11.02 5.57 31.28
C ALA A 426 -9.65 6.27 31.13
N ALA A 427 -9.44 6.96 30.01
CA ALA A 427 -8.23 7.75 29.79
C ALA A 427 -8.44 8.85 28.73
N SER A 428 -7.50 9.77 28.66
CA SER A 428 -7.43 10.76 27.58
C SER A 428 -6.06 10.82 26.94
N VAL A 429 -6.02 11.16 25.65
CA VAL A 429 -4.79 11.30 24.87
C VAL A 429 -4.68 12.74 24.38
N TYR A 430 -3.59 13.40 24.74
CA TYR A 430 -3.23 14.71 24.23
C TYR A 430 -2.05 14.58 23.26
N GLY A 431 -2.16 15.18 22.08
CA GLY A 431 -1.07 15.16 21.11
C GLY A 431 -1.11 16.34 20.15
N LEU A 432 -0.17 16.31 19.20
CA LEU A 432 -0.03 17.33 18.17
C LEU A 432 -0.09 16.65 16.80
N GLN A 433 -1.06 17.06 15.98
CA GLN A 433 -1.18 16.63 14.59
C GLN A 433 -1.14 17.88 13.70
N GLU A 434 -0.15 17.96 12.81
CA GLU A 434 0.00 19.09 11.87
C GLU A 434 -0.07 20.48 12.55
N GLU A 435 0.59 20.63 13.70
CA GLU A 435 0.59 21.84 14.55
C GLU A 435 -0.75 22.19 15.23
N THR A 436 -1.79 21.37 15.05
CA THR A 436 -3.03 21.44 15.82
C THR A 436 -2.97 20.51 17.03
N THR A 437 -3.38 21.01 18.19
CA THR A 437 -3.54 20.19 19.40
C THR A 437 -4.80 19.38 19.30
N TYR A 438 -4.75 18.10 19.66
CA TYR A 438 -5.93 17.29 19.87
C TYR A 438 -5.96 16.74 21.28
N CYS A 439 -7.17 16.57 21.82
CA CYS A 439 -7.43 15.92 23.08
C CYS A 439 -8.61 14.97 22.93
N TRP A 440 -8.32 13.68 22.92
CA TRP A 440 -9.32 12.61 22.84
C TRP A 440 -9.66 12.10 24.23
N ILE A 441 -10.93 12.05 24.55
CA ILE A 441 -11.46 11.46 25.80
C ILE A 441 -12.03 10.08 25.46
N LEU A 442 -11.49 9.03 26.08
CA LEU A 442 -11.76 7.64 25.71
C LEU A 442 -12.48 6.90 26.85
N SER A 443 -13.57 6.22 26.52
CA SER A 443 -14.32 5.34 27.45
C SER A 443 -13.68 3.95 27.58
N SER A 444 -12.84 3.56 26.61
CA SER A 444 -12.30 2.20 26.56
C SER A 444 -10.89 2.14 25.97
N LEU A 445 -10.07 1.24 26.51
CA LEU A 445 -8.67 1.02 26.15
C LEU A 445 -8.45 -0.44 25.75
N LYS A 446 -9.02 -0.88 24.63
CA LYS A 446 -9.01 -2.30 24.21
C LYS A 446 -7.97 -2.66 23.15
N PHE A 447 -7.49 -1.68 22.38
CA PHE A 447 -6.66 -1.91 21.19
C PHE A 447 -5.16 -1.73 21.43
N GLY A 448 -4.76 -1.32 22.63
CA GLY A 448 -3.37 -1.20 23.02
C GLY A 448 -2.77 0.18 22.71
N GLY A 449 -1.80 0.54 23.54
CA GLY A 449 -0.98 1.74 23.38
C GLY A 449 0.31 1.45 22.65
N PHE A 450 0.91 2.50 22.10
CA PHE A 450 2.23 2.44 21.47
C PHE A 450 3.03 3.70 21.79
N GLN A 451 4.35 3.60 21.67
CA GLN A 451 5.23 4.72 21.92
C GLN A 451 5.10 5.77 20.81
N ASP A 452 4.74 6.99 21.20
CA ASP A 452 4.59 8.13 20.31
C ASP A 452 5.17 9.39 20.98
N PRO A 453 6.34 9.88 20.54
CA PRO A 453 7.00 11.04 21.15
C PRO A 453 6.13 12.31 21.18
N GLY A 454 5.15 12.45 20.28
CA GLY A 454 4.28 13.62 20.17
C GLY A 454 3.06 13.61 21.08
N SER A 455 2.79 12.48 21.74
CA SER A 455 1.56 12.27 22.52
C SER A 455 1.81 12.00 24.00
N THR A 456 0.83 12.35 24.82
CA THR A 456 0.79 12.07 26.26
C THR A 456 -0.53 11.43 26.61
N LEU A 457 -0.46 10.27 27.28
CA LEU A 457 -1.62 9.52 27.75
C LEU A 457 -1.87 9.85 29.23
N PHE A 458 -3.12 10.16 29.56
CA PHE A 458 -3.59 10.43 30.92
C PHE A 458 -4.56 9.33 31.34
N VAL A 459 -4.12 8.45 32.23
CA VAL A 459 -4.91 7.30 32.70
C VAL A 459 -5.60 7.63 34.01
N LYS A 460 -6.92 7.42 34.07
CA LYS A 460 -7.71 7.59 35.30
C LYS A 460 -7.53 6.36 36.18
N VAL A 461 -7.03 6.56 37.40
CA VAL A 461 -6.77 5.49 38.37
C VAL A 461 -7.38 5.80 39.73
N GLY A 462 -7.68 4.77 40.51
CA GLY A 462 -8.14 4.94 41.90
C GLY A 462 -7.07 5.60 42.79
N LYS A 463 -7.49 6.43 43.74
CA LYS A 463 -6.58 7.19 44.63
C LYS A 463 -5.64 6.32 45.47
N ASN A 464 -6.08 5.11 45.82
CA ASN A 464 -5.31 4.11 46.57
C ASN A 464 -4.15 3.50 45.76
N TYR A 465 -4.10 3.74 44.45
CA TYR A 465 -2.97 3.33 43.63
C TYR A 465 -1.70 4.12 44.02
N SER A 466 -0.70 3.42 44.52
CA SER A 466 0.63 3.97 44.79
C SER A 466 1.53 3.70 43.59
N SER A 467 1.97 4.75 42.89
CA SER A 467 2.90 4.60 41.77
C SER A 467 4.23 3.99 42.24
N PRO A 468 4.91 3.14 41.46
CA PRO A 468 6.23 2.61 41.80
C PRO A 468 7.33 3.69 41.91
N THR A 469 7.04 4.93 41.54
CA THR A 469 8.00 6.05 41.52
C THR A 469 7.61 7.14 42.51
N ASP A 470 7.80 6.86 43.80
CA ASP A 470 7.91 7.92 44.82
C ASP A 470 8.98 7.56 45.87
N THR A 471 10.17 7.21 45.38
CA THR A 471 11.41 7.12 46.16
C THR A 471 12.37 8.24 45.80
N SER A 472 11.88 9.47 45.74
CA SER A 472 12.71 10.65 46.04
C SER A 472 12.15 11.36 47.27
N ARG A 473 12.29 10.69 48.43
CA ARG A 473 12.22 11.36 49.73
C ARG A 473 13.26 12.49 49.72
N SER A 474 12.76 13.72 49.66
CA SER A 474 13.42 14.91 50.20
C SER A 474 13.95 14.57 51.60
N ARG A 475 15.23 14.19 51.69
CA ARG A 475 15.98 14.23 52.95
C ARG A 475 16.32 15.68 53.22
N LYS A 476 15.59 16.29 54.15
CA LYS A 476 16.10 17.45 54.89
C LYS A 476 17.27 16.95 55.73
N SER A 477 18.48 17.35 55.37
CA SER A 477 19.68 17.12 56.18
C SER A 477 19.88 18.29 57.16
N PRO A 478 20.49 18.07 58.34
CA PRO A 478 20.56 19.05 59.41
C PRO A 478 21.61 20.13 59.14
N LYS A 479 21.39 21.31 59.75
CA LYS A 479 22.36 22.39 59.85
C LYS A 479 23.59 21.92 60.62
N GLU A 480 24.77 22.08 60.03
CA GLU A 480 26.03 22.03 60.76
C GLU A 480 26.89 23.26 60.40
N SER A 481 27.35 23.93 61.45
CA SER A 481 28.15 25.14 61.41
C SER A 481 29.61 24.86 61.03
N ARG A 482 30.23 25.70 60.19
CA ARG A 482 31.67 26.02 60.28
C ARG A 482 31.96 27.25 59.42
N SER A 483 32.36 28.35 60.06
CA SER A 483 33.76 28.74 60.31
C SER A 483 34.50 29.23 59.07
N THR A 484 34.55 30.56 58.96
CA THR A 484 35.55 31.39 58.29
C THR A 484 36.98 30.82 58.32
N ARG A 485 37.59 30.58 57.15
CA ARG A 485 38.84 31.23 56.70
C ARG A 485 39.27 30.75 55.30
N ASN A 486 39.97 31.67 54.60
CA ASN A 486 40.79 31.50 53.39
C ASN A 486 40.12 31.83 52.04
N LYS A 487 39.90 33.13 51.84
CA LYS A 487 39.87 33.78 50.52
C LYS A 487 41.30 34.16 50.11
N VAL A 488 42.01 33.35 49.32
CA VAL A 488 43.05 33.81 48.36
C VAL A 488 43.32 32.65 47.37
N LEU A 489 42.52 32.51 46.29
CA LEU A 489 42.89 31.80 45.03
C LEU A 489 41.72 31.66 44.02
N VAL A 490 40.55 32.24 44.27
CA VAL A 490 39.39 32.13 43.36
C VAL A 490 39.36 33.21 42.28
N LEU A 491 39.96 34.39 42.52
CA LEU A 491 39.93 35.49 41.56
C LEU A 491 40.61 35.22 40.19
N PRO A 492 41.79 34.57 40.09
CA PRO A 492 42.43 34.39 38.78
C PRO A 492 41.72 33.36 37.91
N ILE A 493 41.07 32.35 38.51
CA ILE A 493 40.35 31.30 37.77
C ILE A 493 39.08 31.86 37.14
N VAL A 494 38.33 32.69 37.87
CA VAL A 494 37.10 33.31 37.35
C VAL A 494 37.42 34.29 36.22
N LEU A 495 38.51 35.05 36.33
CA LEU A 495 38.97 35.95 35.28
C LEU A 495 39.38 35.17 34.01
N CYS A 496 40.17 34.11 34.13
CA CYS A 496 40.54 33.27 32.97
C CYS A 496 39.33 32.63 32.29
N MET A 497 38.37 32.11 33.06
CA MET A 497 37.15 31.49 32.51
C MET A 497 36.26 32.52 31.80
N SER A 498 36.17 33.75 32.31
CA SER A 498 35.41 34.82 31.65
C SER A 498 36.02 35.23 30.31
N VAL A 499 37.35 35.27 30.20
CA VAL A 499 38.08 35.57 28.95
C VAL A 499 37.91 34.44 27.93
N LEU A 500 37.97 33.18 28.37
CA LEU A 500 37.74 32.01 27.52
C LEU A 500 36.32 31.99 26.95
N ILE A 501 35.31 32.30 27.77
CA ILE A 501 33.91 32.38 27.33
C ILE A 501 33.74 33.53 26.33
N GLY A 502 34.34 34.70 26.59
CA GLY A 502 34.31 35.83 25.65
C GLY A 502 34.94 35.51 24.30
N LEU A 503 36.08 34.82 24.28
CA LEU A 503 36.72 34.34 23.05
C LEU A 503 35.87 33.31 22.32
N LEU A 504 35.23 32.39 23.04
CA LEU A 504 34.32 31.41 22.45
C LEU A 504 33.12 32.10 21.79
N CYS A 505 32.50 33.06 22.49
CA CYS A 505 31.39 33.86 21.95
C CYS A 505 31.84 34.68 20.73
N PHE A 506 33.04 35.26 20.74
CA PHE A 506 33.59 36.00 19.60
C PHE A 506 33.89 35.09 18.41
N LEU A 507 34.43 33.89 18.62
CA LEU A 507 34.66 32.89 17.57
C LEU A 507 33.34 32.35 17.01
N LEU A 508 32.33 32.14 17.85
CA LEU A 508 30.99 31.78 17.42
C LEU A 508 30.34 32.92 16.62
N TYR A 509 30.49 34.17 17.06
CA TYR A 509 30.02 35.34 16.34
C TYR A 509 30.74 35.51 14.98
N TYR A 510 32.06 35.36 14.96
CA TYR A 510 32.87 35.45 13.75
C TYR A 510 32.57 34.29 12.79
N SER A 511 32.40 33.06 13.29
CA SER A 511 32.01 31.91 12.48
C SER A 511 30.59 32.06 11.93
N PHE A 512 29.67 32.65 12.70
CA PHE A 512 28.31 32.97 12.24
C PHE A 512 28.33 34.05 11.17
N TYR A 513 29.13 35.11 11.35
CA TYR A 513 29.29 36.18 10.37
C TYR A 513 29.97 35.68 9.08
N ARG A 514 31.02 34.85 9.21
CA ARG A 514 31.72 34.22 8.09
C ARG A 514 30.83 33.20 7.37
N ARG A 515 30.04 32.40 8.08
CA ARG A 515 29.00 31.53 7.49
C ARG A 515 27.99 32.35 6.70
N ARG A 516 27.52 33.47 7.24
CA ARG A 516 26.53 34.33 6.56
C ARG A 516 27.12 34.97 5.29
N SER A 517 28.40 35.35 5.31
CA SER A 517 29.11 35.88 4.15
C SER A 517 29.35 34.81 3.06
N ILE A 518 29.77 33.60 3.46
CA ILE A 518 29.94 32.46 2.55
C ILE A 518 28.61 32.02 1.95
N VAL A 519 27.52 31.99 2.73
CA VAL A 519 26.17 31.67 2.22
C VAL A 519 25.69 32.71 1.21
N LYS A 520 26.01 34.00 1.39
CA LYS A 520 25.72 35.04 0.38
C LYS A 520 26.54 34.83 -0.90
N ALA A 521 27.81 34.43 -0.79
CA ALA A 521 28.66 34.12 -1.94
C ALA A 521 28.20 32.83 -2.67
N ILE A 522 27.75 31.80 -1.93
CA ILE A 522 27.23 30.54 -2.49
C ILE A 522 25.87 30.75 -3.16
N LYS A 523 24.97 31.58 -2.60
CA LYS A 523 23.70 31.93 -3.25
C LYS A 523 23.90 32.71 -4.55
N GLY A 524 24.94 33.55 -4.63
CA GLY A 524 25.33 34.23 -5.87
C GLY A 524 26.02 33.33 -6.90
N ALA A 525 26.63 32.22 -6.47
CA ALA A 525 27.24 31.22 -7.36
C ALA A 525 26.23 30.16 -7.85
N LEU A 526 25.21 29.81 -7.06
CA LEU A 526 24.18 28.83 -7.45
C LEU A 526 23.20 29.36 -8.50
N THR A 527 22.91 30.67 -8.53
CA THR A 527 22.09 31.30 -9.58
C THR A 527 22.74 31.18 -10.96
N VAL A 528 24.08 31.15 -11.01
CA VAL A 528 24.90 30.98 -12.22
C VAL A 528 25.00 29.51 -12.67
N SER A 529 24.77 28.55 -11.76
CA SER A 529 25.05 27.12 -12.02
C SER A 529 23.83 26.26 -12.38
N GLY A 530 22.65 26.86 -12.60
CA GLY A 530 21.49 26.15 -13.15
C GLY A 530 20.77 25.18 -12.20
N ALA A 531 21.13 25.13 -10.91
CA ALA A 531 20.45 24.28 -9.92
C ALA A 531 19.25 25.02 -9.28
N PRO A 532 18.09 24.35 -9.09
CA PRO A 532 16.91 24.97 -8.49
C PRO A 532 17.13 25.30 -7.01
N LEU A 533 16.69 26.48 -6.57
CA LEU A 533 16.81 26.94 -5.19
C LEU A 533 15.72 26.34 -4.29
N ASN A 534 16.05 25.98 -3.05
CA ASN A 534 15.05 25.58 -2.06
C ASN A 534 14.50 26.82 -1.33
N PHE A 535 13.20 27.08 -1.50
CA PHE A 535 12.45 28.17 -0.88
C PHE A 535 11.65 27.68 0.32
N LYS A 536 11.51 28.53 1.35
CA LYS A 536 10.55 28.28 2.43
C LYS A 536 9.14 28.65 1.99
N TYR A 537 8.13 27.99 2.57
CA TYR A 537 6.73 28.25 2.19
C TYR A 537 6.35 29.72 2.43
N ARG A 538 6.79 30.30 3.56
CA ARG A 538 6.55 31.70 3.91
C ARG A 538 7.11 32.68 2.88
N ASP A 539 8.24 32.36 2.25
CA ASP A 539 8.85 33.23 1.23
C ASP A 539 7.98 33.28 -0.03
N LEU A 540 7.46 32.13 -0.47
CA LEU A 540 6.55 32.03 -1.62
C LEU A 540 5.15 32.59 -1.31
N GLN A 541 4.67 32.40 -0.09
CA GLN A 541 3.43 33.00 0.40
C GLN A 541 3.51 34.53 0.41
N SER A 542 4.65 35.09 0.82
CA SER A 542 4.88 36.54 0.79
C SER A 542 5.03 37.04 -0.64
N ALA A 543 5.78 36.32 -1.49
CA ALA A 543 5.97 36.66 -2.89
C ALA A 543 4.66 36.68 -3.69
N THR A 544 3.71 35.80 -3.36
CA THR A 544 2.41 35.68 -4.04
C THR A 544 1.28 36.45 -3.37
N THR A 545 1.58 37.25 -2.34
CA THR A 545 0.57 37.97 -1.54
C THR A 545 -0.53 37.01 -1.06
N ASN A 546 -0.15 35.95 -0.34
CA ASN A 546 -1.03 34.86 0.11
C ASN A 546 -1.75 34.11 -1.03
N PHE A 547 -1.08 33.87 -2.16
CA PHE A 547 -1.65 33.14 -3.32
C PHE A 547 -2.97 33.74 -3.81
N THR A 548 -3.08 35.08 -3.83
CA THR A 548 -4.34 35.76 -4.15
C THR A 548 -4.62 35.84 -5.65
N GLN A 549 -3.58 36.01 -6.46
CA GLN A 549 -3.72 36.19 -7.90
C GLN A 549 -3.49 34.89 -8.67
N LEU A 550 -4.57 34.16 -8.96
CA LEU A 550 -4.57 32.94 -9.76
C LEU A 550 -4.30 33.24 -11.24
N LEU A 551 -3.33 32.55 -11.83
CA LEU A 551 -2.98 32.57 -13.24
C LEU A 551 -3.62 31.41 -14.03
N GLY A 552 -3.92 30.28 -13.36
CA GLY A 552 -4.60 29.14 -13.97
C GLY A 552 -4.65 27.89 -13.07
N THR A 553 -5.47 26.92 -13.42
CA THR A 553 -5.66 25.65 -12.68
C THR A 553 -5.53 24.45 -13.61
N GLY A 554 -4.93 23.35 -13.16
CA GLY A 554 -4.85 22.09 -13.91
C GLY A 554 -4.90 20.86 -13.00
N GLY A 555 -4.81 19.66 -13.58
CA GLY A 555 -4.96 18.37 -12.85
C GLY A 555 -3.97 18.12 -11.71
N PHE A 556 -2.91 18.91 -11.61
CA PHE A 556 -1.88 18.83 -10.58
C PHE A 556 -1.87 20.04 -9.63
N GLY A 557 -2.84 20.96 -9.73
CA GLY A 557 -3.00 22.10 -8.81
C GLY A 557 -3.06 23.47 -9.49
N SER A 558 -2.93 24.52 -8.68
CA SER A 558 -3.25 25.91 -9.00
C SER A 558 -2.00 26.79 -9.15
N VAL A 559 -1.94 27.67 -10.16
CA VAL A 559 -0.79 28.55 -10.45
C VAL A 559 -1.10 29.99 -10.06
N PHE A 560 -0.21 30.66 -9.33
CA PHE A 560 -0.38 32.00 -8.81
C PHE A 560 0.73 32.95 -9.26
N LYS A 561 0.42 34.23 -9.46
CA LYS A 561 1.43 35.25 -9.73
C LYS A 561 2.12 35.67 -8.44
N GLY A 562 3.43 35.89 -8.50
CA GLY A 562 4.18 36.47 -7.41
C GLY A 562 5.35 37.35 -7.86
N THR A 563 6.06 37.92 -6.90
CA THR A 563 7.28 38.69 -7.11
C THR A 563 8.27 38.41 -5.98
N LEU A 564 9.48 37.98 -6.32
CA LEU A 564 10.55 37.69 -5.35
C LEU A 564 11.14 38.99 -4.78
N ALA A 565 11.90 38.86 -3.68
CA ALA A 565 12.51 40.00 -2.98
C ALA A 565 13.54 40.79 -3.83
N ASP A 566 14.05 40.19 -4.90
CA ASP A 566 14.95 40.83 -5.87
C ASP A 566 14.21 41.51 -7.06
N GLY A 567 12.88 41.48 -7.06
CA GLY A 567 12.03 42.06 -8.11
C GLY A 567 11.72 41.12 -9.27
N THR A 568 12.20 39.88 -9.25
CA THR A 568 11.90 38.88 -10.29
C THR A 568 10.42 38.51 -10.26
N LEU A 569 9.75 38.59 -11.40
CA LEU A 569 8.37 38.15 -11.57
C LEU A 569 8.31 36.63 -11.63
N VAL A 570 7.37 36.05 -10.89
CA VAL A 570 7.31 34.60 -10.68
C VAL A 570 5.90 34.03 -10.85
N ALA A 571 5.80 32.78 -11.28
CA ALA A 571 4.54 32.05 -11.39
C ALA A 571 4.57 30.79 -10.53
N VAL A 572 3.97 30.82 -9.33
CA VAL A 572 4.08 29.77 -8.32
C VAL A 572 2.93 28.76 -8.44
N LYS A 573 3.24 27.52 -8.82
CA LYS A 573 2.26 26.42 -8.94
C LYS A 573 2.15 25.61 -7.67
N LYS A 574 1.02 25.70 -6.96
CA LYS A 574 0.65 24.95 -5.74
C LYS A 574 0.04 23.60 -6.08
N LEU A 575 0.69 22.52 -5.64
CA LEU A 575 0.20 21.15 -5.83
C LEU A 575 -0.85 20.80 -4.75
N GLU A 576 -1.99 20.23 -5.15
CA GLU A 576 -3.15 20.01 -4.26
C GLU A 576 -3.32 18.54 -3.79
N ARG A 577 -2.55 17.57 -4.31
CA ARG A 577 -2.63 16.15 -3.91
C ARG A 577 -1.29 15.45 -4.03
N PHE A 578 -0.70 14.94 -2.95
CA PHE A 578 0.39 13.94 -3.02
C PHE A 578 0.55 13.10 -1.72
N LEU A 579 0.92 11.83 -1.91
CA LEU A 579 1.18 10.81 -0.88
C LEU A 579 2.52 11.06 -0.14
N PRO A 580 2.63 10.68 1.15
CA PRO A 580 3.79 10.98 2.02
C PRO A 580 5.11 10.26 1.69
N HIS A 581 5.19 9.40 0.66
CA HIS A 581 6.40 8.61 0.36
C HIS A 581 7.27 9.12 -0.83
N GLY A 582 6.85 10.16 -1.56
CA GLY A 582 7.53 10.62 -2.79
C GLY A 582 8.58 11.72 -2.62
N GLU A 583 9.29 11.83 -1.49
CA GLU A 583 10.27 12.92 -1.26
C GLU A 583 11.52 12.77 -2.14
N LYS A 584 12.09 11.56 -2.20
CA LYS A 584 13.28 11.28 -3.03
C LYS A 584 12.98 11.34 -4.53
N GLU A 585 11.82 10.82 -4.94
CA GLU A 585 11.37 10.86 -6.33
C GLU A 585 11.13 12.29 -6.80
N PHE A 586 10.44 13.10 -5.98
CA PHE A 586 10.22 14.52 -6.28
C PHE A 586 11.51 15.34 -6.35
N ILE A 587 12.45 15.15 -5.43
CA ILE A 587 13.74 15.85 -5.50
C ILE A 587 14.54 15.40 -6.73
N THR A 588 14.47 14.11 -7.10
CA THR A 588 15.14 13.58 -8.30
C THR A 588 14.52 14.13 -9.58
N GLU A 589 13.19 14.23 -9.63
CA GLU A 589 12.44 14.79 -10.75
C GLU A 589 12.64 16.30 -10.87
N VAL A 590 12.60 17.04 -9.76
CA VAL A 590 12.89 18.48 -9.70
C VAL A 590 14.34 18.78 -10.09
N ASN A 591 15.30 17.93 -9.70
CA ASN A 591 16.69 18.08 -10.12
C ASN A 591 16.85 17.78 -11.61
N THR A 592 16.16 16.76 -12.13
CA THR A 592 16.13 16.44 -13.57
C THR A 592 15.55 17.61 -14.37
N ILE A 593 14.36 18.11 -14.01
CA ILE A 593 13.69 19.25 -14.68
C ILE A 593 14.49 20.55 -14.50
N GLY A 594 15.04 20.78 -13.30
CA GLY A 594 15.87 21.95 -13.00
C GLY A 594 17.19 21.97 -13.79
N SER A 595 17.69 20.80 -14.20
CA SER A 595 18.88 20.66 -15.05
C SER A 595 18.60 20.80 -16.54
N MET A 596 17.32 20.85 -16.96
CA MET A 596 16.93 21.05 -18.35
C MET A 596 16.94 22.54 -18.70
N HIS A 597 18.00 22.98 -19.37
CA HIS A 597 18.15 24.35 -19.84
C HIS A 597 17.93 24.40 -21.36
N HIS A 598 16.72 24.78 -21.77
CA HIS A 598 16.38 24.91 -23.19
C HIS A 598 15.67 26.24 -23.44
N MET A 599 16.00 26.90 -24.55
CA MET A 599 15.54 28.27 -24.85
C MET A 599 14.02 28.41 -25.05
N ASN A 600 13.33 27.29 -25.28
CA ASN A 600 11.87 27.19 -25.39
C ASN A 600 11.21 26.50 -24.19
N LEU A 601 11.98 26.10 -23.18
CA LEU A 601 11.44 25.56 -21.93
C LEU A 601 11.56 26.61 -20.84
N VAL A 602 10.48 26.73 -20.09
CA VAL A 602 10.41 27.72 -19.05
C VAL A 602 11.18 27.21 -17.84
N ARG A 603 12.18 27.97 -17.37
CA ARG A 603 13.15 27.52 -16.37
C ARG A 603 12.52 27.38 -15.00
N LEU A 604 12.80 26.25 -14.34
CA LEU A 604 12.52 26.05 -12.93
C LEU A 604 13.54 26.79 -12.06
N CYS A 605 13.12 27.88 -11.42
CA CYS A 605 13.97 28.71 -10.56
C CYS A 605 14.20 28.10 -9.16
N GLY A 606 13.22 27.34 -8.67
CA GLY A 606 13.32 26.66 -7.38
C GLY A 606 12.04 25.94 -6.97
N PHE A 607 12.08 25.32 -5.80
CA PHE A 607 11.00 24.53 -5.25
C PHE A 607 10.87 24.77 -3.74
N CYS A 608 9.71 24.45 -3.19
CA CYS A 608 9.47 24.37 -1.75
C CYS A 608 9.05 22.94 -1.38
N SER A 609 9.64 22.39 -0.32
CA SER A 609 9.38 21.03 0.18
C SER A 609 8.94 20.99 1.65
N GLU A 610 8.36 22.06 2.17
CA GLU A 610 7.96 22.20 3.57
C GLU A 610 6.51 21.68 3.76
N GLY A 611 6.35 20.53 4.43
CA GLY A 611 5.04 19.92 4.72
C GLY A 611 4.31 19.30 3.50
N SER A 612 2.98 19.20 3.57
CA SER A 612 2.10 18.69 2.49
C SER A 612 1.91 19.66 1.31
N HIS A 613 2.78 20.67 1.17
CA HIS A 613 2.62 21.76 0.22
C HIS A 613 3.89 21.94 -0.64
N ARG A 614 3.84 21.48 -1.89
CA ARG A 614 4.95 21.57 -2.85
C ARG A 614 4.62 22.59 -3.96
N LEU A 615 5.62 23.39 -4.36
CA LEU A 615 5.46 24.54 -5.27
C LEU A 615 6.55 24.56 -6.38
N LEU A 616 6.20 24.84 -7.65
CA LEU A 616 7.14 24.96 -8.81
C LEU A 616 6.89 26.23 -9.64
N GLU A 617 7.90 26.77 -10.32
CA GLU A 617 7.85 28.12 -10.94
C GLU A 617 8.53 28.28 -12.32
N MET A 618 8.07 29.22 -13.17
CA MET A 618 8.38 29.31 -14.61
C MET A 618 8.42 30.79 -15.16
N THR A 619 9.52 31.25 -15.82
CA THR A 619 9.67 32.58 -16.54
C THR A 619 10.21 32.56 -18.00
N GLN A 620 9.83 33.58 -18.82
CA GLN A 620 9.80 33.68 -20.32
C GLN A 620 11.09 34.05 -21.12
N GLY A 621 11.18 33.52 -22.36
CA GLY A 621 11.82 34.07 -23.62
C GLY A 621 13.29 33.66 -23.93
N THR A 622 13.83 33.47 -25.15
CA THR A 622 13.44 33.35 -26.60
C THR A 622 14.64 32.75 -27.39
N PRO A 623 14.48 32.13 -28.59
CA PRO A 623 15.24 30.96 -29.08
C PRO A 623 16.10 31.11 -30.36
N ILE A 624 17.36 30.67 -30.36
CA ILE A 624 18.01 30.13 -31.57
C ILE A 624 19.21 29.23 -31.24
N HIS A 625 19.36 28.11 -31.96
CA HIS A 625 20.31 26.97 -31.78
C HIS A 625 19.72 25.64 -31.27
N VAL A 626 18.45 25.35 -31.63
CA VAL A 626 17.65 24.18 -31.16
C VAL A 626 17.89 22.90 -31.99
N VAL A 627 19.13 22.57 -32.32
CA VAL A 627 19.47 21.17 -32.65
C VAL A 627 20.80 20.86 -31.99
N ASP A 628 20.78 19.90 -31.07
CA ASP A 628 22.00 19.39 -30.45
C ASP A 628 22.85 18.73 -31.54
N LYS A 629 24.05 19.25 -31.77
CA LYS A 629 25.04 18.72 -32.73
C LYS A 629 25.40 17.26 -32.43
N ARG A 630 25.06 16.73 -31.25
CA ARG A 630 25.31 15.34 -30.83
C ARG A 630 24.30 14.34 -31.38
N LEU A 631 23.20 14.78 -31.97
CA LEU A 631 22.21 13.91 -32.64
C LEU A 631 22.55 13.62 -34.11
N LEU A 632 23.67 14.15 -34.61
CA LEU A 632 24.22 13.77 -35.91
C LEU A 632 24.68 12.30 -35.87
N GLY A 633 23.87 11.43 -36.49
CA GLY A 633 24.24 10.05 -36.83
C GLY A 633 23.40 8.92 -36.21
N VAL A 634 22.35 9.22 -35.42
CA VAL A 634 21.51 8.19 -34.75
C VAL A 634 20.02 8.31 -35.09
N LEU A 635 19.64 9.23 -35.97
CA LEU A 635 18.25 9.47 -36.32
C LEU A 635 17.95 9.01 -37.75
N ASP A 636 16.96 8.15 -37.88
CA ASP A 636 16.30 7.83 -39.15
C ASP A 636 15.60 9.10 -39.66
N GLU A 637 16.00 9.59 -40.84
CA GLU A 637 15.48 10.85 -41.40
C GLU A 637 13.96 10.80 -41.55
N ASP A 638 13.40 9.63 -41.82
CA ASP A 638 11.96 9.42 -41.96
C ASP A 638 11.22 9.57 -40.62
N GLN A 639 11.82 9.11 -39.52
CA GLN A 639 11.26 9.30 -38.17
C GLN A 639 11.34 10.76 -37.73
N LEU A 640 12.40 11.47 -38.13
CA LEU A 640 12.54 12.89 -37.85
C LEU A 640 11.50 13.72 -38.61
N VAL A 641 11.34 13.46 -39.90
CA VAL A 641 10.34 14.14 -40.75
C VAL A 641 8.94 13.84 -40.22
N ARG A 642 8.65 12.59 -39.85
CA ARG A 642 7.39 12.17 -39.23
C ARG A 642 7.13 12.91 -37.92
N ALA A 643 8.10 12.95 -37.02
CA ALA A 643 7.99 13.67 -35.75
C ALA A 643 7.76 15.18 -35.96
N MET A 644 8.42 15.78 -36.96
CA MET A 644 8.21 17.18 -37.32
C MET A 644 6.81 17.44 -37.89
N GLN A 645 6.31 16.56 -38.76
CA GLN A 645 4.95 16.68 -39.31
C GLN A 645 3.88 16.57 -38.22
N VAL A 646 4.04 15.62 -37.29
CA VAL A 646 3.15 15.52 -36.11
C VAL A 646 3.21 16.79 -35.28
N ALA A 647 4.41 17.32 -35.04
CA ALA A 647 4.56 18.59 -34.32
C ALA A 647 3.82 19.74 -35.02
N PHE A 648 3.90 19.84 -36.34
CA PHE A 648 3.18 20.87 -37.12
C PHE A 648 1.66 20.73 -37.07
N TRP A 649 1.13 19.52 -36.95
CA TRP A 649 -0.31 19.30 -36.68
C TRP A 649 -0.71 19.69 -35.26
N CYS A 650 0.14 19.40 -34.27
CA CYS A 650 -0.13 19.71 -32.86
C CYS A 650 -0.10 21.21 -32.54
N ILE A 651 0.54 22.02 -33.39
CA ILE A 651 0.69 23.47 -33.17
C ILE A 651 -0.25 24.33 -34.02
N GLN A 652 -1.18 23.73 -34.77
CA GLN A 652 -2.17 24.50 -35.56
C GLN A 652 -2.95 25.47 -34.67
N ASP A 653 -3.20 26.70 -35.12
CA ASP A 653 -3.79 27.74 -34.27
C ASP A 653 -5.20 27.34 -33.78
N GLU A 654 -6.00 26.76 -34.67
CA GLU A 654 -7.35 26.30 -34.36
C GLU A 654 -7.34 24.93 -33.68
N VAL A 655 -8.01 24.87 -32.53
CA VAL A 655 -8.01 23.71 -31.62
C VAL A 655 -8.59 22.45 -32.30
N TRP A 656 -9.59 22.60 -33.17
CA TRP A 656 -10.24 21.48 -33.86
C TRP A 656 -9.41 20.90 -35.01
N MET A 657 -8.31 21.55 -35.42
CA MET A 657 -7.40 21.02 -36.45
C MET A 657 -6.26 20.19 -35.85
N ARG A 658 -6.11 20.18 -34.53
CA ARG A 658 -5.08 19.43 -33.83
C ARG A 658 -5.55 17.98 -33.61
N PRO A 659 -4.71 16.97 -33.88
CA PRO A 659 -5.04 15.58 -33.61
C PRO A 659 -5.13 15.30 -32.10
N SER A 660 -5.97 14.34 -31.73
CA SER A 660 -6.05 13.83 -30.35
C SER A 660 -4.75 13.11 -29.96
N MET A 661 -4.45 12.97 -28.67
CA MET A 661 -3.23 12.26 -28.24
C MET A 661 -3.17 10.81 -28.71
N GLY A 662 -4.31 10.13 -28.84
CA GLY A 662 -4.36 8.80 -29.42
C GLY A 662 -3.92 8.79 -30.89
N GLU A 663 -4.35 9.77 -31.68
CA GLU A 663 -3.92 9.92 -33.08
C GLU A 663 -2.45 10.34 -33.20
N VAL A 664 -1.96 11.21 -32.31
CA VAL A 664 -0.55 11.60 -32.25
C VAL A 664 0.36 10.39 -32.03
N VAL A 665 -0.03 9.48 -31.12
CA VAL A 665 0.73 8.23 -30.88
C VAL A 665 0.70 7.34 -32.12
N MET A 666 -0.45 7.18 -32.77
CA MET A 666 -0.57 6.40 -34.01
C MET A 666 0.22 7.00 -35.19
N MET A 667 0.28 8.33 -35.29
CA MET A 667 1.05 9.04 -36.32
C MET A 667 2.56 8.90 -36.10
N LEU A 668 3.03 8.94 -34.84
CA LEU A 668 4.44 8.76 -34.48
C LEU A 668 4.91 7.31 -34.65
N ASP A 669 4.05 6.34 -34.36
CA ASP A 669 4.37 4.90 -34.45
C ASP A 669 4.25 4.32 -35.87
N GLY A 670 4.00 5.15 -36.89
CA GLY A 670 3.93 4.66 -38.27
C GLY A 670 2.55 4.15 -38.71
N SER A 671 1.62 3.98 -37.77
CA SER A 671 0.35 3.27 -37.96
C SER A 671 -0.66 4.02 -38.84
N VAL A 672 -0.45 5.32 -39.06
CA VAL A 672 -1.30 6.18 -39.91
C VAL A 672 -0.41 7.08 -40.79
N GLU A 673 -0.80 7.27 -42.06
CA GLU A 673 -0.14 8.21 -42.98
C GLU A 673 -0.49 9.67 -42.62
N ILE A 674 0.53 10.52 -42.52
CA ILE A 674 0.37 11.92 -42.10
C ILE A 674 0.23 12.80 -43.35
N ASN A 675 -0.94 13.39 -43.54
CA ASN A 675 -1.14 14.42 -44.56
C ASN A 675 -0.36 15.69 -44.19
N PRO A 676 0.14 16.49 -45.15
CA PRO A 676 0.85 17.72 -44.83
C PRO A 676 -0.09 18.73 -44.13
N PRO A 677 0.30 19.29 -42.96
CA PRO A 677 -0.54 20.22 -42.22
C PRO A 677 -0.71 21.56 -42.96
N PRO A 678 -1.85 22.26 -42.77
CA PRO A 678 -2.05 23.58 -43.35
C PRO A 678 -1.00 24.58 -42.81
N MET A 679 -0.53 25.45 -43.70
CA MET A 679 0.53 26.40 -43.42
C MET A 679 0.01 27.54 -42.52
N PRO A 680 0.69 27.87 -41.40
CA PRO A 680 0.26 28.95 -40.53
C PRO A 680 0.21 30.29 -41.29
N PRO A 681 -0.82 31.14 -41.08
CA PRO A 681 -1.00 32.40 -41.82
C PRO A 681 0.20 33.34 -41.77
N THR A 682 0.94 33.32 -40.66
CA THR A 682 2.18 34.07 -40.42
C THR A 682 3.32 33.72 -41.39
N VAL A 683 3.29 32.53 -42.01
CA VAL A 683 4.29 32.13 -43.02
C VAL A 683 3.86 32.57 -44.42
N LEU A 684 2.55 32.68 -44.70
CA LEU A 684 2.06 33.26 -45.95
C LEU A 684 2.34 34.77 -46.05
N GLU A 685 2.23 35.50 -44.93
CA GLU A 685 2.60 36.92 -44.87
C GLU A 685 4.09 37.15 -45.19
N LEU A 686 4.98 36.25 -44.75
CA LEU A 686 6.41 36.30 -45.04
C LEU A 686 6.77 35.99 -46.51
N VAL A 687 5.86 35.36 -47.26
CA VAL A 687 6.02 35.08 -48.70
C VAL A 687 5.58 36.27 -49.54
N GLU A 688 4.53 37.00 -49.13
CA GLU A 688 4.09 38.23 -49.81
C GLU A 688 5.09 39.40 -49.64
N GLU A 689 5.92 39.39 -48.60
CA GLU A 689 7.00 40.38 -48.37
C GLU A 689 8.25 40.16 -49.24
N GLY A 690 8.21 39.25 -50.22
CA GLY A 690 9.26 39.13 -51.26
C GLY A 690 10.53 38.41 -50.82
N LEU A 691 10.46 37.58 -49.78
CA LEU A 691 11.59 36.80 -49.26
C LEU A 691 11.76 35.44 -49.98
N GLU A 692 11.72 35.46 -51.32
CA GLU A 692 11.77 34.28 -52.22
C GLU A 692 13.02 33.39 -52.01
N HIS A 693 14.05 33.96 -51.39
CA HIS A 693 15.30 33.29 -51.04
C HIS A 693 15.15 32.28 -49.89
N VAL A 694 14.21 32.51 -48.96
CA VAL A 694 13.91 31.57 -47.86
C VAL A 694 13.13 30.35 -48.39
N TYR A 695 12.20 30.58 -49.32
CA TYR A 695 11.51 29.50 -50.05
C TYR A 695 12.50 28.62 -50.85
N LYS A 696 13.47 29.22 -51.55
CA LYS A 696 14.54 28.47 -52.26
C LYS A 696 15.51 27.74 -51.32
N ALA A 697 15.69 28.20 -50.08
CA ALA A 697 16.54 27.54 -49.09
C ALA A 697 15.87 26.27 -48.53
N MET A 698 14.57 26.31 -48.24
CA MET A 698 13.81 25.10 -47.84
C MET A 698 13.61 24.10 -48.98
N LYS A 699 13.54 24.55 -50.25
CA LYS A 699 13.37 23.65 -51.40
C LYS A 699 14.66 22.93 -51.84
N ARG A 700 15.84 23.37 -51.40
CA ARG A 700 17.13 22.89 -51.94
C ARG A 700 17.75 21.67 -51.25
N GLU A 701 17.12 21.10 -50.24
CA GLU A 701 17.53 19.79 -49.70
C GLU A 701 16.97 18.58 -50.47
N TYR A 702 16.26 18.79 -51.59
CA TYR A 702 15.64 17.67 -52.34
C TYR A 702 16.20 17.38 -53.74
N THR A 703 17.37 17.89 -54.14
CA THR A 703 17.92 17.53 -55.47
C THR A 703 19.45 17.41 -55.53
N HIS A 704 19.95 16.21 -55.21
CA HIS A 704 21.08 15.47 -55.82
C HIS A 704 20.87 14.00 -55.38
N SER A 705 20.63 12.96 -56.17
CA SER A 705 20.53 12.74 -57.62
C SER A 705 19.96 11.32 -57.86
N HIS A 706 18.88 11.16 -58.64
CA HIS A 706 18.78 10.29 -59.84
C HIS A 706 17.42 10.49 -60.53
N PRO A 707 17.35 10.50 -61.88
CA PRO A 707 16.20 11.02 -62.62
C PRO A 707 15.28 9.92 -63.18
N ALA A 708 13.96 10.16 -63.19
CA ALA A 708 13.08 9.94 -64.35
C ALA A 708 11.60 10.24 -63.99
N ALA A 709 10.97 11.08 -64.83
CA ALA A 709 9.54 11.12 -65.22
C ALA A 709 8.45 11.04 -64.12
N SER A 710 7.39 11.85 -64.06
CA SER A 710 6.70 12.69 -65.04
C SER A 710 5.51 13.34 -64.33
N HIS A 711 5.17 14.61 -64.66
CA HIS A 711 3.79 15.14 -64.87
C HIS A 711 2.71 14.87 -63.79
N ILE A 712 1.92 15.81 -63.25
CA ILE A 712 1.31 17.05 -63.75
C ILE A 712 0.65 17.76 -62.55
N SER A 713 0.50 19.08 -62.71
CA SER A 713 -0.06 20.12 -61.87
C SER A 713 -1.61 20.15 -61.69
N TYR A 714 -2.03 21.11 -60.84
CA TYR A 714 -3.34 21.78 -60.71
C TYR A 714 -4.26 21.21 -59.61
N SER A 715 -5.08 21.97 -58.87
CA SER A 715 -5.29 23.41 -58.65
C SER A 715 -6.36 23.52 -57.53
N TYR A 716 -6.29 24.52 -56.65
CA TYR A 716 -7.30 24.74 -55.61
C TYR A 716 -8.64 25.28 -56.17
N SER A 717 -9.75 24.84 -55.56
CA SER A 717 -11.03 25.57 -55.55
C SER A 717 -11.71 25.38 -54.19
N ILE A 718 -11.92 26.49 -53.48
CA ILE A 718 -12.73 26.58 -52.25
C ILE A 718 -14.15 27.00 -52.65
N ALA A 719 -15.18 26.29 -52.18
CA ALA A 719 -16.52 26.87 -52.02
C ALA A 719 -17.40 26.07 -51.03
N THR A 720 -17.77 26.75 -49.94
CA THR A 720 -19.12 26.83 -49.32
C THR A 720 -19.84 25.57 -48.78
N HIS A 721 -20.09 25.58 -47.46
CA HIS A 721 -21.16 24.87 -46.71
C HIS A 721 -22.59 25.12 -47.30
N PRO A 722 -23.71 24.41 -46.95
CA PRO A 722 -24.04 23.70 -45.67
C PRO A 722 -24.97 22.44 -45.75
N SER A 723 -25.43 21.96 -44.57
CA SER A 723 -26.51 20.97 -44.26
C SER A 723 -26.10 19.48 -44.13
N SER A 724 -26.07 18.89 -42.92
CA SER A 724 -27.13 18.15 -42.17
C SER A 724 -27.50 16.80 -42.81
N GLN A 725 -27.61 15.62 -42.20
CA GLN A 725 -27.69 15.11 -40.82
C GLN A 725 -27.19 13.64 -40.81
N ALA A 726 -26.59 13.15 -39.71
CA ALA A 726 -26.83 11.85 -39.05
C ALA A 726 -25.65 11.41 -38.15
N THR A 727 -25.95 11.38 -36.85
CA THR A 727 -25.64 10.38 -35.78
C THR A 727 -24.26 9.73 -35.56
N CYS A 728 -23.99 9.56 -34.25
CA CYS A 728 -22.98 8.74 -33.55
C CYS A 728 -21.60 9.43 -33.40
N SER A 729 -20.84 9.33 -32.31
CA SER A 729 -20.95 8.78 -30.95
C SER A 729 -19.56 8.99 -30.30
N TYR A 730 -19.48 8.86 -28.97
CA TYR A 730 -18.26 8.71 -28.16
C TYR A 730 -17.38 9.93 -27.82
N SER A 731 -17.30 10.13 -26.50
CA SER A 731 -16.11 10.34 -25.67
C SER A 731 -14.78 10.56 -26.37
N THR A 732 -14.01 11.56 -25.92
CA THR A 732 -12.67 11.34 -25.35
C THR A 732 -12.12 12.62 -24.73
N MET A 733 -11.39 12.42 -23.64
CA MET A 733 -10.54 13.38 -22.95
C MET A 733 -9.45 13.97 -23.86
N SER A 734 -9.16 15.26 -23.66
CA SER A 734 -7.84 15.94 -23.63
C SER A 734 -6.85 15.83 -24.82
N PRO A 735 -5.90 16.78 -25.00
CA PRO A 735 -5.44 17.77 -24.02
C PRO A 735 -5.19 19.21 -24.49
N ARG A 736 -5.42 20.13 -23.56
CA ARG A 736 -4.36 21.01 -23.03
C ARG A 736 -4.48 21.09 -21.52
#